data_AF-A0AAD2D8Q3-F1
#
_entry.id   AF-A0AAD2D8Q3-F1
#
_cell.length_a   1.000
_cell.length_b   1.000
_cell.length_c   1.000
_cell.angle_alpha   90.00
_cell.angle_beta   90.00
_cell.angle_gamma   90.00
#
_symmetry.space_group_name_H-M   'P 1'
#
loop_
_entity.id
_entity.type
_entity.pdbx_description
1 polymer ?
#
loop_
_entity_poly.entity_id
_entity_poly.type
_entity_poly.pdbx_seq_one_letter_code
_entity_poly.pdbx_strand_id
1 'polypeptide(L)'
;MSVEDPDKVINIIKEIQKDGKISEEMANTCKEKFIKVHQMLMQSLKSEKVLMDESRVLKEKLQQEIQKLEHAHNNKKANEDTMKDLNDKIKNFKKETDAVEDRDANLRHEIENLERDKVNLEKDLRDRRERERELLVPEIEAMKNKIKNLQELKETNEKLITQKEKENTHLEEINKDLEDKAGHKEENEKLSTEYLNIKYEPDRLGKKNNSFKNEVEELEGQVNTTKEEIAKLDAKKAKIEANVAHIEEEIKELNKKKEKKENEKSQKEDRIKQEETILANNGKKKNLLKAERNEVERTIKMLKDDKRSLTETRNSLSKKIEEEKRKYKKTEYQLNNFLNTIKEYENKIGATTKMYEEKVKEHKQQQEYDKKVYEENQLFFGVLVSKRIEEKKMDADQAATKDQIEQLEGQVEKLRDEETKLVEEIKFLSTIREKMARTASQAMAQARETKEELKVKELLILDLNKKFQETEFRLNSFVALYEDVRNARNKYMSLIQNSSQDLAEMKERIKILQNEVEILRNECSDKDRDLVDIKHNVTLAVYKRDSQRAELNKCDFKCRNKQSISGQKVNEGDKLNLIINSLEKDMNNLTNKYEAACGHRNYMGIQLIDRNDELCILYEKSNIHENILKSGEQLIREKEEEIRMLNLEHKERNRQLEVIRKKVPEVPELASKVATHKNELHDAKERVYDLSEKLEDPDKHPIWRNLDGEDPDEEQLKAKIQVLEERLNNKKEMLLEKELVCEEVSNLAEKLRKQALDGRKNTLEIAERINEFKARTTELSRKMLATVSELSMFQSKALKLQEEKDRKEEVLETAVQRLEQGEPPTNDCEIEWERMEKNRVRRIEESEKRRQRKELERQLPMMGVKTHAVPRPNNYMRPDLEIPRPYGGHPPFKPSDPGANMRHIQKPTKREIDA
;
A
#
# COMPACT_ATOMS: atom_id res chain seq x y z
N MET A 1 2.82 -59.38 64.15
CA MET A 1 3.14 -60.68 64.77
C MET A 1 4.66 -60.90 64.70
N SER A 2 5.21 -61.83 65.50
CA SER A 2 6.66 -62.00 65.70
C SER A 2 7.38 -62.57 64.46
N VAL A 3 7.81 -61.70 63.54
CA VAL A 3 8.60 -62.06 62.34
C VAL A 3 10.07 -61.59 62.44
N GLU A 4 10.34 -60.58 63.27
CA GLU A 4 11.67 -59.95 63.42
C GLU A 4 12.68 -60.78 64.23
N ASP A 5 12.22 -61.83 64.91
CA ASP A 5 12.96 -62.58 65.91
C ASP A 5 13.14 -64.06 65.47
N PRO A 6 14.12 -64.35 64.59
CA PRO A 6 14.24 -65.66 63.94
C PRO A 6 14.56 -66.79 64.92
N ASP A 7 15.21 -66.48 66.04
CA ASP A 7 15.59 -67.45 67.06
C ASP A 7 14.38 -68.13 67.72
N LYS A 8 13.23 -67.46 67.79
CA LYS A 8 11.98 -68.10 68.28
C LYS A 8 11.54 -69.25 67.40
N VAL A 9 11.54 -69.07 66.07
CA VAL A 9 11.15 -70.13 65.12
C VAL A 9 12.22 -71.23 65.07
N ILE A 10 13.51 -70.85 65.10
CA ILE A 10 14.61 -71.80 65.14
C ILE A 10 14.59 -72.63 66.44
N ASN A 11 14.20 -72.06 67.58
CA ASN A 11 14.07 -72.77 68.84
C ASN A 11 12.85 -73.72 68.86
N ILE A 12 11.69 -73.32 68.30
CA ILE A 12 10.56 -74.24 68.12
C ILE A 12 10.98 -75.46 67.26
N ILE A 13 11.77 -75.27 66.21
CA ILE A 13 12.30 -76.39 65.41
C ILE A 13 13.28 -77.26 66.23
N LYS A 14 14.08 -76.69 67.13
CA LYS A 14 14.95 -77.46 68.07
C LYS A 14 14.13 -78.23 69.11
N GLU A 15 13.01 -77.71 69.58
CA GLU A 15 12.11 -78.39 70.51
C GLU A 15 11.42 -79.57 69.84
N ILE A 16 10.89 -79.39 68.62
CA ILE A 16 10.29 -80.49 67.84
C ILE A 16 11.35 -81.56 67.45
N GLN A 17 12.62 -81.15 67.29
CA GLN A 17 13.76 -82.08 67.12
C GLN A 17 14.06 -82.86 68.43
N LYS A 18 14.00 -82.22 69.60
CA LYS A 18 14.14 -82.90 70.91
C LYS A 18 12.99 -83.87 71.20
N ASP A 19 11.78 -83.54 70.77
CA ASP A 19 10.58 -84.40 70.85
C ASP A 19 10.67 -85.67 69.97
N GLY A 20 11.74 -85.84 69.17
CA GLY A 20 11.95 -87.00 68.30
C GLY A 20 11.01 -87.07 67.08
N LYS A 21 10.20 -86.04 66.83
CA LYS A 21 9.15 -86.02 65.79
C LYS A 21 9.69 -85.75 64.38
N ILE A 22 10.93 -85.26 64.26
CA ILE A 22 11.58 -84.88 62.99
C ILE A 22 13.06 -85.27 63.08
N SER A 23 13.64 -85.83 62.00
CA SER A 23 15.07 -86.16 61.95
C SER A 23 15.95 -84.91 61.90
N GLU A 24 17.22 -85.02 62.30
CA GLU A 24 18.16 -83.90 62.32
C GLU A 24 18.37 -83.26 60.93
N GLU A 25 18.45 -84.08 59.87
CA GLU A 25 18.55 -83.61 58.49
C GLU A 25 17.32 -82.79 58.05
N MET A 26 16.11 -83.26 58.38
CA MET A 26 14.88 -82.52 58.11
C MET A 26 14.80 -81.23 58.94
N ALA A 27 15.16 -81.27 60.23
CA ALA A 27 15.18 -80.10 61.10
C ALA A 27 16.15 -79.03 60.57
N ASN A 28 17.33 -79.42 60.10
CA ASN A 28 18.32 -78.50 59.51
C ASN A 28 17.86 -77.97 58.14
N THR A 29 17.26 -78.81 57.30
CA THR A 29 16.63 -78.39 56.03
C THR A 29 15.52 -77.36 56.26
N CYS A 30 14.72 -77.50 57.32
CA CYS A 30 13.69 -76.53 57.70
C CYS A 30 14.29 -75.21 58.20
N LYS A 31 15.35 -75.26 59.03
CA LYS A 31 16.08 -74.05 59.49
C LYS A 31 16.65 -73.27 58.30
N GLU A 32 17.30 -73.95 57.35
CA GLU A 32 17.82 -73.31 56.13
C GLU A 32 16.73 -72.66 55.26
N LYS A 33 15.63 -73.37 55.01
CA LYS A 33 14.51 -72.84 54.24
C LYS A 33 13.89 -71.62 54.93
N PHE A 34 13.71 -71.66 56.24
CA PHE A 34 13.23 -70.52 57.02
C PHE A 34 14.17 -69.31 56.93
N ILE A 35 15.48 -69.51 57.09
CA ILE A 35 16.49 -68.44 56.98
C ILE A 35 16.46 -67.81 55.58
N LYS A 36 16.42 -68.61 54.51
CA LYS A 36 16.34 -68.12 53.12
C LYS A 36 15.06 -67.32 52.87
N VAL A 37 13.89 -67.80 53.32
CA VAL A 37 12.61 -67.10 53.19
C VAL A 37 12.59 -65.80 54.02
N HIS A 38 13.10 -65.82 55.26
CA HIS A 38 13.20 -64.63 56.09
C HIS A 38 14.15 -63.59 55.49
N GLN A 39 15.29 -63.99 54.92
CA GLN A 39 16.20 -63.08 54.21
C GLN A 39 15.54 -62.44 52.99
N MET A 40 14.81 -63.21 52.17
CA MET A 40 14.06 -62.67 51.03
C MET A 40 12.95 -61.71 51.46
N LEU A 41 12.21 -62.03 52.53
CA LEU A 41 11.19 -61.15 53.10
C LEU A 41 11.79 -59.84 53.62
N MET A 42 12.91 -59.91 54.35
CA MET A 42 13.61 -58.72 54.87
C MET A 42 14.28 -57.89 53.76
N GLN A 43 14.63 -58.48 52.61
CA GLN A 43 15.01 -57.73 51.41
C GLN A 43 13.79 -57.04 50.78
N SER A 44 12.67 -57.76 50.63
CA SER A 44 11.42 -57.22 50.08
C SER A 44 10.90 -56.01 50.88
N LEU A 45 10.83 -56.12 52.21
CA LEU A 45 10.41 -55.04 53.12
C LEU A 45 11.38 -53.83 53.06
N LYS A 46 12.68 -54.05 52.84
CA LYS A 46 13.64 -52.97 52.63
C LYS A 46 13.42 -52.25 51.30
N SER A 47 13.19 -52.98 50.20
CA SER A 47 12.85 -52.37 48.91
C SER A 47 11.51 -51.64 48.93
N GLU A 48 10.49 -52.20 49.59
CA GLU A 48 9.18 -51.55 49.77
C GLU A 48 9.31 -50.22 50.52
N LYS A 49 10.11 -50.18 51.59
CA LYS A 49 10.38 -48.94 52.33
C LYS A 49 11.10 -47.88 51.48
N VAL A 50 12.12 -48.27 50.71
CA VAL A 50 12.82 -47.34 49.80
C VAL A 50 11.87 -46.79 48.73
N LEU A 51 11.03 -47.64 48.13
CA LEU A 51 10.03 -47.22 47.14
C LEU A 51 8.95 -46.30 47.74
N MET A 52 8.57 -46.50 49.00
CA MET A 52 7.69 -45.58 49.75
C MET A 52 8.33 -44.21 49.98
N ASP A 53 9.60 -44.17 50.39
CA ASP A 53 10.34 -42.92 50.60
C ASP A 53 10.56 -42.18 49.25
N GLU A 54 10.87 -42.89 48.17
CA GLU A 54 10.94 -42.33 46.81
C GLU A 54 9.57 -41.81 46.32
N SER A 55 8.49 -42.57 46.53
CA SER A 55 7.12 -42.16 46.19
C SER A 55 6.71 -40.86 46.91
N ARG A 56 7.13 -40.71 48.17
CA ARG A 56 6.92 -39.48 48.95
C ARG A 56 7.71 -38.30 48.36
N VAL A 57 9.00 -38.46 48.06
CA VAL A 57 9.82 -37.41 47.44
C VAL A 57 9.27 -37.01 46.06
N LEU A 58 8.73 -37.95 45.29
CA LEU A 58 8.06 -37.66 44.01
C LEU A 58 6.74 -36.89 44.19
N LYS A 59 5.94 -37.19 45.22
CA LYS A 59 4.73 -36.41 45.56
C LYS A 59 5.07 -34.98 46.00
N GLU A 60 6.09 -34.80 46.83
CA GLU A 60 6.53 -33.47 47.28
C GLU A 60 7.06 -32.64 46.09
N LYS A 61 7.82 -33.24 45.16
CA LYS A 61 8.21 -32.59 43.89
C LYS A 61 7.02 -32.25 42.99
N LEU A 62 6.04 -33.15 42.86
CA LEU A 62 4.84 -32.91 42.05
C LEU A 62 4.02 -31.73 42.59
N GLN A 63 3.86 -31.61 43.92
CA GLN A 63 3.21 -30.45 44.53
C GLN A 63 3.96 -29.14 44.25
N GLN A 64 5.29 -29.14 44.28
CA GLN A 64 6.09 -27.95 43.94
C GLN A 64 5.92 -27.52 42.48
N GLU A 65 5.85 -28.46 41.52
CA GLU A 65 5.57 -28.12 40.11
C GLU A 65 4.13 -27.64 39.89
N ILE A 66 3.14 -28.20 40.60
CA ILE A 66 1.76 -27.71 40.57
C ILE A 66 1.70 -26.24 41.06
N GLN A 67 2.34 -25.92 42.19
CA GLN A 67 2.40 -24.54 42.70
C GLN A 67 3.09 -23.56 41.74
N LYS A 68 4.15 -23.99 41.03
CA LYS A 68 4.78 -23.18 39.98
C LYS A 68 3.85 -22.94 38.79
N LEU A 69 3.08 -23.96 38.37
CA LEU A 69 2.10 -23.84 37.30
C LEU A 69 0.93 -22.92 37.67
N GLU A 70 0.42 -23.02 38.90
CA GLU A 70 -0.60 -22.10 39.43
C GLU A 70 -0.10 -20.65 39.48
N HIS A 71 1.13 -20.42 39.96
CA HIS A 71 1.74 -19.09 39.97
C HIS A 71 1.96 -18.54 38.56
N ALA A 72 2.45 -19.37 37.62
CA ALA A 72 2.58 -19.01 36.22
C ALA A 72 1.23 -18.70 35.55
N HIS A 73 0.17 -19.44 35.87
CA HIS A 73 -1.18 -19.20 35.37
C HIS A 73 -1.75 -17.87 35.91
N ASN A 74 -1.57 -17.58 37.20
CA ASN A 74 -2.00 -16.32 37.81
C ASN A 74 -1.24 -15.12 37.21
N ASN A 75 0.07 -15.25 36.98
CA ASN A 75 0.85 -14.21 36.30
C ASN A 75 0.42 -14.02 34.84
N LYS A 76 0.08 -15.10 34.11
CA LYS A 76 -0.50 -15.02 32.77
C LYS A 76 -1.83 -14.24 32.77
N LYS A 77 -2.71 -14.51 33.75
CA LYS A 77 -4.00 -13.82 33.89
C LYS A 77 -3.82 -12.33 34.19
N ALA A 78 -2.93 -11.97 35.12
CA ALA A 78 -2.60 -10.56 35.40
C ALA A 78 -2.01 -9.83 34.16
N ASN A 79 -1.23 -10.53 33.34
CA ASN A 79 -0.75 -10.00 32.06
C ASN A 79 -1.86 -9.86 31.01
N GLU A 80 -2.88 -10.73 31.02
CA GLU A 80 -4.06 -10.63 30.14
C GLU A 80 -4.96 -9.45 30.55
N ASP A 81 -5.21 -9.26 31.86
CA ASP A 81 -5.99 -8.14 32.38
C ASP A 81 -5.28 -6.79 32.15
N THR A 82 -3.96 -6.69 32.39
CA THR A 82 -3.20 -5.45 32.08
C THR A 82 -3.07 -5.19 30.58
N MET A 83 -2.98 -6.22 29.73
CA MET A 83 -3.08 -6.06 28.27
C MET A 83 -4.46 -5.57 27.83
N LYS A 84 -5.54 -5.98 28.51
CA LYS A 84 -6.90 -5.48 28.24
C LYS A 84 -7.01 -3.99 28.58
N ASP A 85 -6.57 -3.57 29.77
CA ASP A 85 -6.52 -2.17 30.20
C ASP A 85 -5.71 -1.29 29.23
N LEU A 86 -4.56 -1.79 28.75
CA LEU A 86 -3.74 -1.08 27.76
C LEU A 86 -4.45 -0.98 26.40
N ASN A 87 -5.17 -2.02 25.97
CA ASN A 87 -5.95 -1.98 24.73
C ASN A 87 -7.13 -1.01 24.81
N ASP A 88 -7.86 -0.95 25.92
CA ASP A 88 -8.96 0.02 26.09
C ASP A 88 -8.43 1.47 26.26
N LYS A 89 -7.26 1.68 26.87
CA LYS A 89 -6.55 2.99 26.82
C LYS A 89 -6.17 3.38 25.39
N ILE A 90 -5.57 2.48 24.60
CA ILE A 90 -5.24 2.71 23.18
C ILE A 90 -6.50 3.00 22.34
N LYS A 91 -7.63 2.37 22.67
CA LYS A 91 -8.92 2.58 22.00
C LYS A 91 -9.54 3.95 22.34
N ASN A 92 -9.33 4.45 23.56
CA ASN A 92 -9.73 5.81 23.93
C ASN A 92 -8.84 6.86 23.27
N PHE A 93 -7.51 6.72 23.33
CA PHE A 93 -6.59 7.64 22.63
C PHE A 93 -6.83 7.69 21.11
N LYS A 94 -7.28 6.58 20.49
CA LYS A 94 -7.72 6.58 19.09
C LYS A 94 -8.96 7.45 18.89
N LYS A 95 -10.03 7.26 19.66
CA LYS A 95 -11.22 8.13 19.59
C LYS A 95 -10.89 9.60 19.80
N GLU A 96 -9.96 9.92 20.70
CA GLU A 96 -9.49 11.29 20.93
C GLU A 96 -8.70 11.83 19.73
N THR A 97 -7.88 10.98 19.08
CA THR A 97 -7.18 11.32 17.83
C THR A 97 -8.16 11.53 16.68
N ASP A 98 -9.08 10.59 16.47
CA ASP A 98 -10.13 10.64 15.45
C ASP A 98 -10.97 11.94 15.61
N ALA A 99 -11.38 12.28 16.85
CA ALA A 99 -12.13 13.50 17.16
C ALA A 99 -11.29 14.80 17.14
N VAL A 100 -9.96 14.69 17.06
CA VAL A 100 -9.07 15.83 16.75
C VAL A 100 -8.89 15.95 15.24
N GLU A 101 -8.73 14.86 14.49
CA GLU A 101 -8.69 14.86 13.02
C GLU A 101 -10.01 15.41 12.43
N ASP A 102 -11.17 15.04 12.97
CA ASP A 102 -12.48 15.60 12.58
C ASP A 102 -12.56 17.12 12.85
N ARG A 103 -12.02 17.60 13.98
CA ARG A 103 -11.96 19.06 14.26
C ARG A 103 -11.01 19.78 13.33
N ASP A 104 -9.85 19.19 13.06
CA ASP A 104 -8.84 19.78 12.18
C ASP A 104 -9.36 19.85 10.73
N ALA A 105 -10.11 18.85 10.28
CA ALA A 105 -10.82 18.86 9.00
C ALA A 105 -11.89 19.96 8.92
N ASN A 106 -12.73 20.11 9.95
CA ASN A 106 -13.74 21.17 10.02
C ASN A 106 -13.11 22.57 10.01
N LEU A 107 -12.06 22.79 10.83
CA LEU A 107 -11.32 24.05 10.87
C LEU A 107 -10.61 24.37 9.54
N ARG A 108 -10.10 23.35 8.83
CA ARG A 108 -9.54 23.53 7.47
C ARG A 108 -10.60 23.98 6.48
N HIS A 109 -11.81 23.41 6.52
CA HIS A 109 -12.90 23.82 5.65
C HIS A 109 -13.42 25.22 6.00
N GLU A 110 -13.49 25.56 7.29
CA GLU A 110 -13.83 26.92 7.76
C GLU A 110 -12.78 27.95 7.29
N ILE A 111 -11.48 27.64 7.40
CA ILE A 111 -10.39 28.47 6.85
C ILE A 111 -10.53 28.61 5.33
N GLU A 112 -10.78 27.53 4.58
CA GLU A 112 -10.92 27.60 3.12
C GLU A 112 -12.13 28.45 2.69
N ASN A 113 -13.25 28.37 3.43
CA ASN A 113 -14.41 29.22 3.21
C ASN A 113 -14.08 30.69 3.51
N LEU A 114 -13.42 30.99 4.64
CA LEU A 114 -12.98 32.35 5.00
C LEU A 114 -11.92 32.91 4.05
N GLU A 115 -11.06 32.08 3.45
CA GLU A 115 -10.11 32.49 2.42
C GLU A 115 -10.82 32.81 1.10
N ARG A 116 -11.84 32.03 0.70
CA ARG A 116 -12.69 32.36 -0.46
C ARG A 116 -13.46 33.66 -0.23
N ASP A 117 -14.06 33.85 0.95
CA ASP A 117 -14.76 35.09 1.31
C ASP A 117 -13.83 36.30 1.38
N LYS A 118 -12.61 36.14 1.90
CA LYS A 118 -11.57 37.17 1.86
C LYS A 118 -11.21 37.54 0.41
N VAL A 119 -11.02 36.58 -0.49
CA VAL A 119 -10.71 36.86 -1.91
C VAL A 119 -11.86 37.60 -2.59
N ASN A 120 -13.11 37.24 -2.28
CA ASN A 120 -14.31 37.94 -2.75
C ASN A 120 -14.38 39.39 -2.22
N LEU A 121 -14.20 39.59 -0.91
CA LEU A 121 -14.20 40.91 -0.28
C LEU A 121 -13.03 41.81 -0.75
N GLU A 122 -11.85 41.23 -0.96
CA GLU A 122 -10.74 41.95 -1.58
C GLU A 122 -11.06 42.34 -3.03
N LYS A 123 -11.79 41.50 -3.78
CA LYS A 123 -12.24 41.84 -5.13
C LYS A 123 -13.26 42.96 -5.08
N ASP A 124 -14.29 42.87 -4.26
CA ASP A 124 -15.27 43.95 -4.07
C ASP A 124 -14.61 45.27 -3.64
N LEU A 125 -13.56 45.22 -2.82
CA LEU A 125 -12.78 46.40 -2.44
C LEU A 125 -11.90 46.94 -3.58
N ARG A 126 -11.39 46.10 -4.49
CA ARG A 126 -10.73 46.54 -5.73
C ARG A 126 -11.75 47.17 -6.67
N ASP A 127 -12.83 46.45 -6.98
CA ASP A 127 -13.91 46.89 -7.87
C ASP A 127 -14.60 48.18 -7.36
N ARG A 128 -14.65 48.44 -6.03
CA ARG A 128 -15.09 49.73 -5.46
C ARG A 128 -14.04 50.83 -5.62
N ARG A 129 -12.78 50.56 -5.27
CA ARG A 129 -11.68 51.53 -5.39
C ARG A 129 -11.40 51.94 -6.83
N GLU A 130 -11.68 51.09 -7.80
CA GLU A 130 -11.58 51.42 -9.22
C GLU A 130 -12.73 52.36 -9.63
N ARG A 131 -13.98 52.05 -9.28
CA ARG A 131 -15.13 52.97 -9.48
C ARG A 131 -14.96 54.33 -8.78
N GLU A 132 -14.42 54.34 -7.55
CA GLU A 132 -14.08 55.58 -6.83
C GLU A 132 -12.99 56.38 -7.56
N ARG A 133 -11.99 55.72 -8.16
CA ARG A 133 -10.97 56.38 -8.99
C ARG A 133 -11.55 56.91 -10.31
N GLU A 134 -12.39 56.15 -10.99
CA GLU A 134 -13.06 56.58 -12.23
C GLU A 134 -13.93 57.82 -12.02
N LEU A 135 -14.58 57.94 -10.86
CA LEU A 135 -15.33 59.14 -10.46
C LEU A 135 -14.41 60.31 -10.06
N LEU A 136 -13.33 60.05 -9.30
CA LEU A 136 -12.46 61.11 -8.80
C LEU A 136 -11.45 61.65 -9.83
N VAL A 137 -11.07 60.88 -10.86
CA VAL A 137 -10.15 61.33 -11.92
C VAL A 137 -10.66 62.61 -12.63
N PRO A 138 -11.89 62.69 -13.17
CA PRO A 138 -12.37 63.91 -13.82
C PRO A 138 -12.54 65.09 -12.84
N GLU A 139 -12.88 64.85 -11.57
CA GLU A 139 -12.90 65.92 -10.55
C GLU A 139 -11.49 66.44 -10.23
N ILE A 140 -10.50 65.55 -10.12
CA ILE A 140 -9.09 65.92 -9.91
C ILE A 140 -8.53 66.66 -11.12
N GLU A 141 -8.92 66.31 -12.34
CA GLU A 141 -8.53 67.05 -13.56
C GLU A 141 -9.22 68.42 -13.62
N ALA A 142 -10.51 68.51 -13.30
CA ALA A 142 -11.20 69.80 -13.18
C ALA A 142 -10.58 70.70 -12.10
N MET A 143 -10.18 70.12 -10.96
CA MET A 143 -9.45 70.84 -9.90
C MET A 143 -8.05 71.26 -10.32
N LYS A 144 -7.28 70.40 -11.01
CA LYS A 144 -5.97 70.77 -11.58
C LYS A 144 -6.08 71.91 -12.58
N ASN A 145 -7.09 71.89 -13.44
CA ASN A 145 -7.35 72.98 -14.39
C ASN A 145 -7.75 74.27 -13.67
N LYS A 146 -8.58 74.22 -12.62
CA LYS A 146 -8.85 75.38 -11.75
C LYS A 146 -7.58 75.91 -11.07
N ILE A 147 -6.73 75.03 -10.53
CA ILE A 147 -5.46 75.41 -9.90
C ILE A 147 -4.53 76.07 -10.92
N LYS A 148 -4.40 75.53 -12.14
CA LYS A 148 -3.58 76.12 -13.21
C LYS A 148 -4.09 77.51 -13.60
N ASN A 149 -5.40 77.66 -13.81
CA ASN A 149 -5.99 78.97 -14.11
C ASN A 149 -5.80 79.98 -12.96
N LEU A 150 -5.85 79.52 -11.70
CA LEU A 150 -5.57 80.35 -10.52
C LEU A 150 -4.08 80.70 -10.38
N GLN A 151 -3.16 79.82 -10.81
CA GLN A 151 -1.72 80.10 -10.87
C GLN A 151 -1.41 81.13 -11.97
N GLU A 152 -1.99 81.01 -13.15
CA GLU A 152 -1.88 81.99 -14.23
C GLU A 152 -2.45 83.36 -13.80
N LEU A 153 -3.60 83.39 -13.11
CA LEU A 153 -4.13 84.59 -12.46
C LEU A 153 -3.18 85.17 -11.41
N LYS A 154 -2.60 84.33 -10.53
CA LYS A 154 -1.64 84.77 -9.50
C LYS A 154 -0.41 85.39 -10.13
N GLU A 155 0.15 84.78 -11.18
CA GLU A 155 1.25 85.37 -11.95
C GLU A 155 0.89 86.72 -12.59
N THR A 156 -0.32 86.88 -13.14
CA THR A 156 -0.75 88.20 -13.66
C THR A 156 -0.89 89.24 -12.55
N ASN A 157 -1.40 88.85 -11.38
CA ASN A 157 -1.53 89.75 -10.23
C ASN A 157 -0.16 90.11 -9.62
N GLU A 158 0.81 89.20 -9.56
CA GLU A 158 2.17 89.49 -9.09
C GLU A 158 2.92 90.44 -10.03
N LYS A 159 2.70 90.33 -11.35
CA LYS A 159 3.20 91.29 -12.35
C LYS A 159 2.57 92.68 -12.16
N LEU A 160 1.31 92.74 -11.71
CA LEU A 160 0.57 93.98 -11.43
C LEU A 160 0.98 94.62 -10.07
N ILE A 161 1.19 93.80 -9.05
CA ILE A 161 1.70 94.22 -7.73
C ILE A 161 3.12 94.78 -7.87
N THR A 162 4.02 94.10 -8.58
CA THR A 162 5.40 94.57 -8.81
C THR A 162 5.52 95.77 -9.77
N GLN A 163 4.42 96.20 -10.40
CA GLN A 163 4.30 97.55 -10.98
C GLN A 163 3.89 98.57 -9.91
N LYS A 164 2.82 98.31 -9.15
CA LYS A 164 2.35 99.22 -8.09
C LYS A 164 3.34 99.46 -6.95
N GLU A 165 4.15 98.46 -6.60
CA GLU A 165 5.22 98.63 -5.60
C GLU A 165 6.24 99.68 -6.04
N LYS A 166 6.56 99.75 -7.34
CA LYS A 166 7.48 100.75 -7.90
C LYS A 166 6.86 102.15 -7.93
N GLU A 167 5.56 102.24 -8.18
CA GLU A 167 4.80 103.50 -8.06
C GLU A 167 4.77 103.98 -6.60
N ASN A 168 4.52 103.08 -5.64
CA ASN A 168 4.50 103.39 -4.22
C ASN A 168 5.88 103.80 -3.68
N THR A 169 6.98 103.12 -4.03
CA THR A 169 8.32 103.52 -3.56
C THR A 169 8.68 104.95 -3.97
N HIS A 170 8.18 105.42 -5.12
CA HIS A 170 8.43 106.78 -5.59
C HIS A 170 7.52 107.83 -4.93
N LEU A 171 6.39 107.40 -4.33
CA LEU A 171 5.55 108.25 -3.47
C LEU A 171 6.07 108.32 -2.03
N GLU A 172 6.67 107.24 -1.51
CA GLU A 172 7.29 107.22 -0.18
C GLU A 172 8.49 108.17 -0.09
N GLU A 173 9.29 108.28 -1.16
CA GLU A 173 10.35 109.30 -1.27
C GLU A 173 9.81 110.73 -1.13
N ILE A 174 8.65 111.02 -1.75
CA ILE A 174 8.04 112.37 -1.73
C ILE A 174 7.41 112.70 -0.37
N ASN A 175 6.77 111.72 0.29
CA ASN A 175 6.16 111.95 1.60
C ASN A 175 7.21 112.21 2.70
N LYS A 176 8.39 111.59 2.58
CA LYS A 176 9.47 111.73 3.59
C LYS A 176 10.00 113.16 3.71
N ASP A 177 10.05 113.92 2.62
CA ASP A 177 10.44 115.35 2.59
C ASP A 177 9.40 116.30 3.23
N LEU A 178 8.18 115.78 3.53
CA LEU A 178 7.07 116.54 4.12
C LEU A 178 6.90 116.28 5.63
N GLU A 179 7.11 115.06 6.11
CA GLU A 179 6.91 114.73 7.54
C GLU A 179 7.91 115.42 8.48
N ASP A 180 9.16 115.64 8.04
CA ASP A 180 10.23 116.33 8.77
C ASP A 180 9.92 117.81 9.14
N LYS A 181 8.75 118.36 8.74
CA LYS A 181 8.35 119.74 9.04
C LYS A 181 7.18 119.90 10.02
N ALA A 182 6.55 118.82 10.50
CA ALA A 182 5.30 118.89 11.28
C ALA A 182 5.40 118.45 12.76
N GLY A 183 6.49 117.82 13.18
CA GLY A 183 6.54 117.01 14.41
C GLY A 183 6.51 117.70 15.79
N HIS A 184 6.24 119.01 15.91
CA HIS A 184 6.37 119.74 17.19
C HIS A 184 5.27 120.78 17.45
N LYS A 185 4.18 120.41 18.19
CA LYS A 185 3.58 121.29 19.24
C LYS A 185 2.45 120.75 20.15
N GLU A 186 1.55 119.87 19.70
CA GLU A 186 0.24 119.68 20.40
C GLU A 186 0.17 118.54 21.45
N GLU A 187 1.17 118.40 22.32
CA GLU A 187 1.22 117.33 23.34
C GLU A 187 1.08 117.84 24.80
N ASN A 188 0.45 119.00 25.06
CA ASN A 188 0.46 119.59 26.41
C ASN A 188 -0.78 120.36 26.91
N GLU A 189 -1.88 120.47 26.15
CA GLU A 189 -3.01 121.35 26.55
C GLU A 189 -4.31 120.64 26.98
N LYS A 190 -4.51 119.35 26.67
CA LYS A 190 -5.81 118.67 26.87
C LYS A 190 -5.98 117.90 28.20
N LEU A 191 -4.93 117.83 29.03
CA LEU A 191 -4.92 117.08 30.31
C LEU A 191 -5.12 117.97 31.57
N SER A 192 -5.53 119.23 31.40
CA SER A 192 -5.56 120.24 32.49
C SER A 192 -6.96 120.72 32.91
N THR A 193 -8.03 120.27 32.23
CA THR A 193 -9.39 120.86 32.37
C THR A 193 -10.50 119.92 32.84
N GLU A 194 -10.19 118.68 33.25
CA GLU A 194 -11.17 117.78 33.91
C GLU A 194 -11.46 118.14 35.38
N TYR A 195 -10.78 119.14 35.97
CA TYR A 195 -10.83 119.39 37.42
C TYR A 195 -11.99 120.27 37.93
N LEU A 196 -12.88 120.80 37.07
CA LEU A 196 -13.85 121.84 37.48
C LEU A 196 -15.34 121.49 37.35
N ASN A 197 -15.71 120.36 36.74
CA ASN A 197 -17.10 119.93 36.58
C ASN A 197 -17.17 118.39 36.67
N ILE A 198 -17.89 117.75 37.60
CA ILE A 198 -18.90 118.24 38.55
C ILE A 198 -18.64 117.65 39.97
N LYS A 199 -18.69 118.51 41.00
CA LYS A 199 -18.44 118.15 42.42
C LYS A 199 -19.65 118.41 43.34
N TYR A 200 -20.86 118.23 42.82
CA TYR A 200 -22.16 118.21 43.52
C TYR A 200 -23.05 117.21 42.75
N GLU A 201 -23.86 116.32 43.35
CA GLU A 201 -24.55 116.35 44.63
C GLU A 201 -24.43 115.00 45.39
N PRO A 202 -24.25 114.98 46.72
CA PRO A 202 -24.28 113.76 47.52
C PRO A 202 -25.58 113.64 48.36
N ASP A 203 -26.77 113.53 47.75
CA ASP A 203 -28.04 113.45 48.53
C ASP A 203 -29.16 112.54 47.94
N ARG A 204 -28.81 111.37 47.39
CA ARG A 204 -29.80 110.33 46.96
C ARG A 204 -29.46 108.88 47.36
N LEU A 205 -28.59 108.68 48.35
CA LEU A 205 -28.20 107.36 48.85
C LEU A 205 -29.17 106.82 49.92
N GLY A 206 -30.35 106.36 49.49
CA GLY A 206 -31.33 105.74 50.41
C GLY A 206 -32.14 104.54 49.89
N LYS A 207 -32.25 104.33 48.57
CA LYS A 207 -33.16 103.31 48.00
C LYS A 207 -32.55 102.34 46.96
N LYS A 208 -31.26 102.45 46.62
CA LYS A 208 -30.56 101.50 45.72
C LYS A 208 -29.82 100.36 46.42
N ASN A 209 -29.70 100.37 47.75
CA ASN A 209 -28.83 99.42 48.46
C ASN A 209 -29.46 98.03 48.72
N ASN A 210 -30.76 97.87 48.46
CA ASN A 210 -31.46 96.60 48.68
C ASN A 210 -31.59 95.74 47.42
N SER A 211 -31.55 96.31 46.21
CA SER A 211 -31.63 95.52 44.96
C SER A 211 -30.37 94.68 44.75
N PHE A 212 -29.20 95.30 44.90
CA PHE A 212 -27.91 94.66 44.68
C PHE A 212 -27.57 93.55 45.68
N LYS A 213 -28.26 93.45 46.82
CA LYS A 213 -28.09 92.31 47.74
C LYS A 213 -28.72 91.04 47.18
N ASN A 214 -29.95 91.14 46.68
CA ASN A 214 -30.69 89.99 46.16
C ASN A 214 -30.04 89.44 44.88
N GLU A 215 -29.55 90.32 43.99
CA GLU A 215 -28.81 89.93 42.78
C GLU A 215 -27.51 89.19 43.11
N VAL A 216 -26.83 89.53 44.21
CA VAL A 216 -25.62 88.84 44.66
C VAL A 216 -25.94 87.46 45.24
N GLU A 217 -26.96 87.33 46.09
CA GLU A 217 -27.37 86.04 46.66
C GLU A 217 -27.86 85.06 45.56
N GLU A 218 -28.54 85.55 44.53
CA GLU A 218 -28.99 84.72 43.39
C GLU A 218 -27.81 84.26 42.50
N LEU A 219 -26.82 85.13 42.25
CA LEU A 219 -25.59 84.78 41.53
C LEU A 219 -24.70 83.80 42.32
N GLU A 220 -24.59 83.94 43.64
CA GLU A 220 -23.87 82.96 44.48
C GLU A 220 -24.51 81.56 44.43
N GLY A 221 -25.85 81.48 44.34
CA GLY A 221 -26.57 80.24 44.10
C GLY A 221 -26.19 79.57 42.76
N GLN A 222 -26.16 80.35 41.67
CA GLN A 222 -25.76 79.87 40.33
C GLN A 222 -24.28 79.46 40.26
N VAL A 223 -23.41 80.16 40.98
CA VAL A 223 -21.98 79.83 41.11
C VAL A 223 -21.76 78.53 41.91
N ASN A 224 -22.65 78.15 42.82
CA ASN A 224 -22.52 76.91 43.58
C ASN A 224 -23.11 75.69 42.86
N THR A 225 -24.22 75.84 42.13
CA THR A 225 -24.76 74.76 41.27
C THR A 225 -23.79 74.39 40.15
N THR A 226 -23.19 75.38 39.47
CA THR A 226 -22.18 75.13 38.42
C THR A 226 -20.91 74.46 38.96
N LYS A 227 -20.44 74.78 40.17
CA LYS A 227 -19.34 74.04 40.83
C LYS A 227 -19.68 72.58 41.07
N GLU A 228 -20.91 72.25 41.48
CA GLU A 228 -21.33 70.86 41.63
C GLU A 228 -21.36 70.11 40.29
N GLU A 229 -21.79 70.76 39.21
CA GLU A 229 -21.80 70.16 37.88
C GLU A 229 -20.38 69.92 37.35
N ILE A 230 -19.45 70.85 37.56
CA ILE A 230 -18.02 70.67 37.28
C ILE A 230 -17.48 69.47 38.06
N ALA A 231 -17.73 69.36 39.36
CA ALA A 231 -17.29 68.21 40.18
C ALA A 231 -17.88 66.87 39.68
N LYS A 232 -19.15 66.88 39.21
CA LYS A 232 -19.81 65.71 38.59
C LYS A 232 -19.23 65.36 37.21
N LEU A 233 -18.66 66.33 36.49
CA LEU A 233 -17.97 66.12 35.21
C LEU A 233 -16.53 65.63 35.41
N ASP A 234 -15.76 66.19 36.34
CA ASP A 234 -14.42 65.70 36.68
C ASP A 234 -14.44 64.26 37.21
N ALA A 235 -15.44 63.90 38.03
CA ALA A 235 -15.67 62.53 38.47
C ALA A 235 -16.03 61.55 37.33
N LYS A 236 -16.59 62.05 36.21
CA LYS A 236 -16.79 61.25 34.98
C LYS A 236 -15.51 61.16 34.16
N LYS A 237 -14.77 62.28 34.02
CA LYS A 237 -13.49 62.36 33.32
C LYS A 237 -12.47 61.38 33.91
N ALA A 238 -12.28 61.36 35.23
CA ALA A 238 -11.37 60.43 35.90
C ALA A 238 -11.74 58.95 35.66
N LYS A 239 -13.03 58.60 35.53
CA LYS A 239 -13.46 57.25 35.16
C LYS A 239 -13.17 56.91 33.70
N ILE A 240 -13.27 57.88 32.79
CA ILE A 240 -12.91 57.70 31.37
C ILE A 240 -11.40 57.52 31.25
N GLU A 241 -10.60 58.33 31.95
CA GLU A 241 -9.12 58.23 31.96
C GLU A 241 -8.65 56.87 32.50
N ALA A 242 -9.27 56.36 33.58
CA ALA A 242 -8.99 55.02 34.09
C ALA A 242 -9.34 53.91 33.09
N ASN A 243 -10.46 54.03 32.37
CA ASN A 243 -10.85 53.07 31.33
C ASN A 243 -9.90 53.11 30.11
N VAL A 244 -9.45 54.30 29.70
CA VAL A 244 -8.46 54.47 28.62
C VAL A 244 -7.14 53.81 28.99
N ALA A 245 -6.64 54.01 30.22
CA ALA A 245 -5.42 53.36 30.70
C ALA A 245 -5.52 51.82 30.68
N HIS A 246 -6.66 51.25 31.09
CA HIS A 246 -6.90 49.80 31.03
C HIS A 246 -6.90 49.28 29.57
N ILE A 247 -7.55 50.00 28.65
CA ILE A 247 -7.59 49.63 27.22
C ILE A 247 -6.19 49.72 26.59
N GLU A 248 -5.38 50.72 26.93
CA GLU A 248 -3.99 50.80 26.49
C GLU A 248 -3.14 49.62 26.98
N GLU A 249 -3.38 49.13 28.19
CA GLU A 249 -2.65 47.99 28.75
C GLU A 249 -3.05 46.67 28.07
N GLU A 250 -4.35 46.49 27.76
CA GLU A 250 -4.82 45.37 26.92
C GLU A 250 -4.25 45.42 25.49
N ILE A 251 -4.14 46.61 24.90
CA ILE A 251 -3.50 46.80 23.58
C ILE A 251 -2.00 46.45 23.64
N LYS A 252 -1.30 46.78 24.74
CA LYS A 252 0.11 46.39 24.96
C LYS A 252 0.26 44.86 25.13
N GLU A 253 -0.65 44.22 25.85
CA GLU A 253 -0.77 42.75 25.97
C GLU A 253 -1.01 42.07 24.61
N LEU A 254 -1.97 42.57 23.82
CA LEU A 254 -2.32 42.01 22.51
C LEU A 254 -1.19 42.17 21.48
N ASN A 255 -0.50 43.32 21.47
CA ASN A 255 0.66 43.51 20.60
C ASN A 255 1.82 42.56 20.94
N LYS A 256 2.13 42.34 22.22
CA LYS A 256 3.12 41.32 22.65
C LYS A 256 2.71 39.90 22.24
N LYS A 257 1.41 39.58 22.22
CA LYS A 257 0.88 38.29 21.74
C LYS A 257 0.99 38.16 20.21
N LYS A 258 0.74 39.24 19.45
CA LYS A 258 0.93 39.32 18.00
C LYS A 258 2.39 39.15 17.58
N GLU A 259 3.31 39.87 18.23
CA GLU A 259 4.75 39.82 17.94
C GLU A 259 5.32 38.41 18.15
N LYS A 260 4.90 37.69 19.19
CA LYS A 260 5.25 36.27 19.39
C LYS A 260 4.73 35.39 18.24
N LYS A 261 3.48 35.59 17.79
CA LYS A 261 2.89 34.85 16.66
C LYS A 261 3.61 35.13 15.33
N GLU A 262 4.05 36.36 15.08
CA GLU A 262 4.82 36.72 13.88
C GLU A 262 6.23 36.08 13.90
N ASN A 263 6.89 36.06 15.06
CA ASN A 263 8.17 35.34 15.22
C ASN A 263 8.02 33.81 15.06
N GLU A 264 6.97 33.20 15.63
CA GLU A 264 6.65 31.78 15.39
C GLU A 264 6.37 31.47 13.90
N LYS A 265 5.76 32.42 13.16
CA LYS A 265 5.48 32.29 11.72
C LYS A 265 6.77 32.34 10.90
N SER A 266 7.65 33.30 11.17
CA SER A 266 8.97 33.40 10.52
C SER A 266 9.81 32.14 10.74
N GLN A 267 9.88 31.62 11.97
CA GLN A 267 10.60 30.37 12.26
C GLN A 267 10.03 29.15 11.52
N LYS A 268 8.72 29.10 11.27
CA LYS A 268 8.08 28.04 10.46
C LYS A 268 8.37 28.22 8.96
N GLU A 269 8.35 29.44 8.45
CA GLU A 269 8.69 29.72 7.05
C GLU A 269 10.16 29.37 6.72
N ASP A 270 11.10 29.65 7.62
CA ASP A 270 12.51 29.29 7.43
C ASP A 270 12.75 27.78 7.54
N ARG A 271 11.98 27.07 8.38
CA ARG A 271 11.97 25.60 8.39
C ARG A 271 11.42 25.01 7.09
N ILE A 272 10.38 25.60 6.51
CA ILE A 272 9.84 25.16 5.21
C ILE A 272 10.90 25.29 4.11
N LYS A 273 11.62 26.42 4.05
CA LYS A 273 12.75 26.62 3.09
C LYS A 273 13.87 25.58 3.29
N GLN A 274 14.14 25.16 4.53
CA GLN A 274 15.11 24.09 4.82
C GLN A 274 14.59 22.71 4.33
N GLU A 275 13.32 22.39 4.56
CA GLU A 275 12.71 21.14 4.10
C GLU A 275 12.60 21.08 2.55
N GLU A 276 12.29 22.20 1.88
CA GLU A 276 12.31 22.35 0.42
C GLU A 276 13.70 22.14 -0.19
N THR A 277 14.75 22.73 0.40
CA THR A 277 16.13 22.56 -0.08
C THR A 277 16.65 21.14 0.14
N ILE A 278 16.24 20.47 1.23
CA ILE A 278 16.48 19.04 1.46
C ILE A 278 15.75 18.18 0.41
N LEU A 279 14.48 18.48 0.10
CA LEU A 279 13.71 17.81 -0.96
C LEU A 279 14.36 17.96 -2.34
N ALA A 280 14.81 19.17 -2.70
CA ALA A 280 15.51 19.44 -3.95
C ALA A 280 16.83 18.65 -4.07
N ASN A 281 17.60 18.57 -2.99
CA ASN A 281 18.86 17.80 -2.96
C ASN A 281 18.61 16.28 -3.00
N ASN A 282 17.56 15.78 -2.34
CA ASN A 282 17.11 14.39 -2.47
C ASN A 282 16.62 14.07 -3.90
N GLY A 283 15.98 15.03 -4.58
CA GLY A 283 15.63 14.94 -6.00
C GLY A 283 16.86 14.78 -6.90
N LYS A 284 17.89 15.61 -6.71
CA LYS A 284 19.18 15.49 -7.42
C LYS A 284 19.83 14.12 -7.17
N LYS A 285 19.92 13.68 -5.91
CA LYS A 285 20.51 12.38 -5.52
C LYS A 285 19.74 11.19 -6.12
N LYS A 286 18.41 11.26 -6.16
CA LYS A 286 17.54 10.25 -6.81
C LYS A 286 17.76 10.16 -8.33
N ASN A 287 18.16 11.26 -8.99
CA ASN A 287 18.48 11.27 -10.41
C ASN A 287 19.90 10.75 -10.69
N LEU A 288 20.88 11.04 -9.83
CA LEU A 288 22.23 10.43 -9.88
C LEU A 288 22.15 8.90 -9.74
N LEU A 289 21.47 8.39 -8.72
CA LEU A 289 21.26 6.95 -8.50
C LEU A 289 20.53 6.26 -9.67
N LYS A 290 19.70 6.98 -10.44
CA LYS A 290 19.10 6.48 -11.70
C LYS A 290 20.13 6.41 -12.83
N ALA A 291 21.02 7.39 -12.95
CA ALA A 291 22.08 7.40 -13.97
C ALA A 291 23.06 6.25 -13.72
N GLU A 292 23.56 6.11 -12.49
CA GLU A 292 24.42 5.00 -12.04
C GLU A 292 23.77 3.63 -12.32
N ARG A 293 22.49 3.47 -11.96
CA ARG A 293 21.74 2.24 -12.26
C ARG A 293 21.66 1.96 -13.76
N ASN A 294 21.37 2.96 -14.59
CA ASN A 294 21.31 2.80 -16.04
C ASN A 294 22.67 2.43 -16.64
N GLU A 295 23.77 2.89 -16.05
CA GLU A 295 25.14 2.55 -16.45
C GLU A 295 25.50 1.11 -16.07
N VAL A 296 25.18 0.69 -14.83
CA VAL A 296 25.29 -0.72 -14.40
C VAL A 296 24.41 -1.65 -15.25
N GLU A 297 23.23 -1.22 -15.66
CA GLU A 297 22.34 -2.00 -16.53
C GLU A 297 22.90 -2.12 -17.97
N ARG A 298 23.68 -1.14 -18.46
CA ARG A 298 24.47 -1.24 -19.71
C ARG A 298 25.65 -2.19 -19.57
N THR A 299 26.45 -2.12 -18.51
CA THR A 299 27.61 -3.01 -18.33
C THR A 299 27.16 -4.46 -18.14
N ILE A 300 26.07 -4.70 -17.41
CA ILE A 300 25.42 -6.02 -17.31
C ILE A 300 24.93 -6.53 -18.68
N LYS A 301 24.51 -5.64 -19.59
CA LYS A 301 24.16 -6.04 -20.96
C LYS A 301 25.42 -6.44 -21.76
N MET A 302 26.47 -5.62 -21.76
CA MET A 302 27.72 -5.93 -22.43
C MET A 302 28.29 -7.27 -21.97
N LEU A 303 28.40 -7.49 -20.65
CA LEU A 303 28.87 -8.75 -20.07
C LEU A 303 28.00 -9.98 -20.42
N LYS A 304 26.71 -9.79 -20.74
CA LYS A 304 25.85 -10.88 -21.24
C LYS A 304 26.11 -11.20 -22.71
N ASP A 305 26.40 -10.20 -23.53
CA ASP A 305 26.71 -10.37 -24.95
C ASP A 305 28.16 -10.86 -25.15
N ASP A 306 29.11 -10.44 -24.32
CA ASP A 306 30.45 -11.04 -24.20
C ASP A 306 30.38 -12.50 -23.74
N LYS A 307 29.52 -12.82 -22.77
CA LYS A 307 29.29 -14.20 -22.36
C LYS A 307 28.71 -15.06 -23.50
N ARG A 308 27.90 -14.48 -24.40
CA ARG A 308 27.39 -15.17 -25.60
C ARG A 308 28.53 -15.46 -26.58
N SER A 309 29.33 -14.45 -26.95
CA SER A 309 30.46 -14.64 -27.87
C SER A 309 31.51 -15.62 -27.31
N LEU A 310 31.75 -15.62 -26.00
CA LEU A 310 32.59 -16.62 -25.31
C LEU A 310 31.98 -18.02 -25.33
N THR A 311 30.65 -18.18 -25.25
CA THR A 311 30.02 -19.51 -25.47
C THR A 311 30.07 -19.97 -26.92
N GLU A 312 29.96 -19.05 -27.89
CA GLU A 312 30.03 -19.37 -29.32
C GLU A 312 31.46 -19.75 -29.76
N THR A 313 32.47 -19.04 -29.28
CA THR A 313 33.89 -19.39 -29.47
C THR A 313 34.26 -20.68 -28.74
N ARG A 314 33.76 -20.92 -27.52
CA ARG A 314 33.89 -22.22 -26.84
C ARG A 314 33.26 -23.35 -27.66
N ASN A 315 32.09 -23.13 -28.27
CA ASN A 315 31.41 -24.13 -29.10
C ASN A 315 32.16 -24.40 -30.42
N SER A 316 32.75 -23.37 -31.06
CA SER A 316 33.54 -23.56 -32.29
C SER A 316 34.90 -24.21 -32.01
N LEU A 317 35.57 -23.87 -30.89
CA LEU A 317 36.76 -24.57 -30.42
C LEU A 317 36.45 -26.03 -30.05
N SER A 318 35.30 -26.30 -29.42
CA SER A 318 34.89 -27.68 -29.12
C SER A 318 34.64 -28.50 -30.39
N LYS A 319 34.14 -27.90 -31.48
CA LYS A 319 34.03 -28.56 -32.80
C LYS A 319 35.41 -28.86 -33.39
N LYS A 320 36.33 -27.88 -33.39
CA LYS A 320 37.72 -28.08 -33.85
C LYS A 320 38.44 -29.19 -33.07
N ILE A 321 38.27 -29.25 -31.75
CA ILE A 321 38.82 -30.33 -30.91
C ILE A 321 38.23 -31.69 -31.31
N GLU A 322 36.95 -31.77 -31.65
CA GLU A 322 36.30 -33.00 -32.10
C GLU A 322 36.76 -33.42 -33.51
N GLU A 323 37.05 -32.46 -34.38
CA GLU A 323 37.64 -32.67 -35.72
C GLU A 323 39.10 -33.15 -35.63
N GLU A 324 39.93 -32.53 -34.78
CA GLU A 324 41.31 -32.99 -34.54
C GLU A 324 41.34 -34.38 -33.87
N LYS A 325 40.44 -34.69 -32.92
CA LYS A 325 40.29 -36.05 -32.39
C LYS A 325 39.93 -37.07 -33.46
N ARG A 326 39.11 -36.69 -34.46
CA ARG A 326 38.78 -37.56 -35.62
C ARG A 326 39.98 -37.75 -36.55
N LYS A 327 40.82 -36.74 -36.74
CA LYS A 327 42.09 -36.88 -37.48
C LYS A 327 43.06 -37.79 -36.73
N TYR A 328 43.27 -37.55 -35.43
CA TYR A 328 44.12 -38.36 -34.56
C TYR A 328 43.75 -39.84 -34.59
N LYS A 329 42.45 -40.17 -34.46
CA LYS A 329 41.97 -41.56 -34.57
C LYS A 329 42.18 -42.20 -35.94
N LYS A 330 42.19 -41.41 -37.03
CA LYS A 330 42.56 -41.92 -38.36
C LYS A 330 44.05 -42.22 -38.46
N THR A 331 44.91 -41.34 -37.95
CA THR A 331 46.36 -41.58 -37.92
C THR A 331 46.75 -42.72 -36.96
N GLU A 332 46.04 -42.88 -35.84
CA GLU A 332 46.18 -43.99 -34.89
C GLU A 332 45.77 -45.33 -35.53
N TYR A 333 44.67 -45.35 -36.30
CA TYR A 333 44.26 -46.54 -37.08
C TYR A 333 45.27 -46.87 -38.18
N GLN A 334 45.79 -45.87 -38.90
CA GLN A 334 46.84 -46.06 -39.90
C GLN A 334 48.14 -46.59 -39.26
N LEU A 335 48.56 -46.06 -38.11
CA LEU A 335 49.73 -46.51 -37.37
C LEU A 335 49.59 -47.97 -36.92
N ASN A 336 48.42 -48.36 -36.41
CA ASN A 336 48.15 -49.76 -36.05
C ASN A 336 48.17 -50.69 -37.27
N ASN A 337 47.65 -50.26 -38.42
CA ASN A 337 47.75 -51.04 -39.65
C ASN A 337 49.21 -51.18 -40.11
N PHE A 338 50.01 -50.11 -40.04
CA PHE A 338 51.45 -50.19 -40.34
C PHE A 338 52.18 -51.14 -39.37
N LEU A 339 51.91 -51.06 -38.07
CA LEU A 339 52.42 -52.00 -37.06
C LEU A 339 52.06 -53.46 -37.35
N ASN A 340 50.84 -53.72 -37.83
CA ASN A 340 50.44 -55.07 -38.24
C ASN A 340 51.17 -55.52 -39.51
N THR A 341 51.35 -54.66 -40.52
CA THR A 341 52.15 -55.00 -41.70
C THR A 341 53.63 -55.20 -41.37
N ILE A 342 54.19 -54.45 -40.42
CA ILE A 342 55.56 -54.66 -39.93
C ILE A 342 55.67 -56.05 -39.31
N LYS A 343 54.73 -56.45 -38.44
CA LYS A 343 54.69 -57.81 -37.88
C LYS A 343 54.53 -58.90 -38.95
N GLU A 344 53.79 -58.65 -40.02
CA GLU A 344 53.75 -59.58 -41.14
C GLU A 344 55.11 -59.70 -41.86
N TYR A 345 55.83 -58.60 -42.04
CA TYR A 345 57.17 -58.61 -42.63
C TYR A 345 58.21 -59.23 -41.68
N GLU A 346 58.15 -58.98 -40.38
CA GLU A 346 58.97 -59.64 -39.34
C GLU A 346 58.76 -61.17 -39.36
N ASN A 347 57.50 -61.62 -39.44
CA ASN A 347 57.18 -63.05 -39.56
C ASN A 347 57.66 -63.65 -40.89
N LYS A 348 57.54 -62.92 -42.01
CA LYS A 348 58.08 -63.35 -43.32
C LYS A 348 59.61 -63.46 -43.28
N ILE A 349 60.30 -62.47 -42.72
CA ILE A 349 61.76 -62.47 -42.52
C ILE A 349 62.18 -63.63 -41.60
N GLY A 350 61.47 -63.86 -40.50
CA GLY A 350 61.73 -65.00 -39.60
C GLY A 350 61.59 -66.36 -40.29
N ALA A 351 60.71 -66.48 -41.29
CA ALA A 351 60.59 -67.68 -42.11
C ALA A 351 61.74 -67.83 -43.12
N THR A 352 62.13 -66.77 -43.85
CA THR A 352 63.28 -66.83 -44.77
C THR A 352 64.60 -67.04 -44.05
N THR A 353 64.81 -66.45 -42.87
CA THR A 353 66.02 -66.70 -42.05
C THR A 353 66.12 -68.16 -41.63
N LYS A 354 65.00 -68.80 -41.24
CA LYS A 354 64.99 -70.25 -40.92
C LYS A 354 65.30 -71.12 -42.13
N MET A 355 64.70 -70.84 -43.29
CA MET A 355 65.06 -71.56 -44.54
C MET A 355 66.52 -71.36 -44.94
N TYR A 356 67.09 -70.18 -44.68
CA TYR A 356 68.51 -69.91 -44.91
C TYR A 356 69.40 -70.68 -43.92
N GLU A 357 69.05 -70.73 -42.64
CA GLU A 357 69.75 -71.56 -41.64
C GLU A 357 69.70 -73.06 -41.97
N GLU A 358 68.59 -73.56 -42.51
CA GLU A 358 68.47 -74.95 -42.99
C GLU A 358 69.36 -75.20 -44.22
N LYS A 359 69.36 -74.30 -45.21
CA LYS A 359 70.27 -74.38 -46.36
C LYS A 359 71.75 -74.29 -45.96
N VAL A 360 72.10 -73.51 -44.93
CA VAL A 360 73.46 -73.44 -44.38
C VAL A 360 73.84 -74.73 -43.63
N LYS A 361 72.88 -75.43 -43.00
CA LYS A 361 73.12 -76.75 -42.39
C LYS A 361 73.34 -77.83 -43.44
N GLU A 362 72.52 -77.89 -44.48
CA GLU A 362 72.74 -78.77 -45.64
C GLU A 362 74.14 -78.53 -46.25
N HIS A 363 74.50 -77.28 -46.54
CA HIS A 363 75.79 -76.94 -47.14
C HIS A 363 76.99 -77.34 -46.25
N LYS A 364 76.85 -77.27 -44.92
CA LYS A 364 77.89 -77.75 -43.99
C LYS A 364 78.01 -79.28 -44.01
N GLN A 365 76.89 -80.00 -44.06
CA GLN A 365 76.90 -81.46 -44.18
C GLN A 365 77.51 -81.91 -45.52
N GLN A 366 77.25 -81.17 -46.61
CA GLN A 366 77.91 -81.37 -47.90
C GLN A 366 79.44 -81.22 -47.79
N GLN A 367 79.93 -80.15 -47.14
CA GLN A 367 81.36 -79.90 -46.95
C GLN A 367 82.06 -80.93 -46.03
N GLU A 368 81.37 -81.50 -45.04
CA GLU A 368 81.91 -82.60 -44.23
C GLU A 368 81.98 -83.93 -45.01
N TYR A 369 81.12 -84.11 -46.02
CA TYR A 369 81.22 -85.25 -46.95
C TYR A 369 82.39 -85.08 -47.91
N ASP A 370 82.51 -83.92 -48.57
CA ASP A 370 83.59 -83.61 -49.50
C ASP A 370 84.98 -83.70 -48.84
N LYS A 371 85.09 -83.28 -47.57
CA LYS A 371 86.33 -83.45 -46.78
C LYS A 371 86.72 -84.92 -46.59
N LYS A 372 85.78 -85.79 -46.23
CA LYS A 372 86.06 -87.22 -46.02
C LYS A 372 86.51 -87.88 -47.33
N VAL A 373 85.85 -87.54 -48.45
CA VAL A 373 86.27 -87.99 -49.78
C VAL A 373 87.68 -87.50 -50.13
N TYR A 374 88.07 -86.27 -49.74
CA TYR A 374 89.42 -85.77 -49.96
C TYR A 374 90.48 -86.46 -49.06
N GLU A 375 90.14 -86.70 -47.79
CA GLU A 375 91.02 -87.37 -46.81
C GLU A 375 91.21 -88.87 -47.16
N GLU A 376 90.19 -89.56 -47.66
CA GLU A 376 90.29 -90.93 -48.20
C GLU A 376 91.15 -91.00 -49.48
N ASN A 377 91.04 -90.02 -50.38
CA ASN A 377 91.85 -89.98 -51.61
C ASN A 377 93.33 -89.63 -51.38
N GLN A 378 93.66 -88.84 -50.35
CA GLN A 378 95.05 -88.54 -49.97
C GLN A 378 95.77 -89.75 -49.34
N LEU A 379 95.05 -90.67 -48.68
CA LEU A 379 95.65 -91.80 -47.96
C LEU A 379 95.92 -93.03 -48.85
N PHE A 380 95.45 -93.05 -50.10
CA PHE A 380 95.47 -94.25 -50.96
C PHE A 380 96.71 -94.38 -51.87
N PHE A 381 97.55 -93.35 -52.00
CA PHE A 381 98.70 -93.32 -52.92
C PHE A 381 100.09 -93.34 -52.25
N GLY A 382 100.14 -93.50 -50.92
CA GLY A 382 101.39 -93.48 -50.13
C GLY A 382 101.83 -94.86 -49.63
N VAL A 383 102.80 -95.48 -50.32
CA VAL A 383 103.59 -96.65 -49.85
C VAL A 383 102.82 -97.97 -49.65
N LEU A 384 102.69 -98.78 -50.72
CA LEU A 384 103.09 -100.20 -50.74
C LEU A 384 102.82 -100.90 -52.10
N VAL A 385 103.87 -101.14 -52.89
CA VAL A 385 104.18 -102.42 -53.59
C VAL A 385 105.68 -102.40 -53.93
N SER A 386 106.39 -103.51 -53.74
CA SER A 386 107.78 -103.67 -54.23
C SER A 386 108.08 -105.12 -54.64
N LYS A 387 107.93 -105.40 -55.93
CA LYS A 387 108.45 -106.52 -56.76
C LYS A 387 107.89 -106.34 -58.19
N ARG A 388 108.48 -106.71 -59.33
CA ARG A 388 109.82 -107.13 -59.82
C ARG A 388 109.61 -107.84 -61.20
N ILE A 389 110.60 -107.72 -62.12
CA ILE A 389 111.21 -108.64 -63.16
C ILE A 389 111.66 -107.72 -64.34
N GLU A 390 112.75 -107.89 -65.12
CA GLU A 390 113.75 -108.95 -65.45
C GLU A 390 115.21 -108.39 -65.25
N GLU A 391 116.44 -108.90 -65.53
CA GLU A 391 117.09 -109.97 -66.36
C GLU A 391 117.19 -109.69 -67.89
N LYS A 392 118.22 -110.05 -68.71
CA LYS A 392 119.52 -110.80 -68.69
C LYS A 392 120.60 -110.00 -69.52
N LYS A 393 121.89 -110.36 -69.82
CA LYS A 393 122.85 -111.48 -69.56
C LYS A 393 124.25 -110.90 -69.13
N MET A 394 125.50 -111.13 -69.62
CA MET A 394 126.19 -111.93 -70.67
C MET A 394 127.68 -112.29 -70.27
N ASP A 395 128.48 -112.88 -71.18
CA ASP A 395 129.78 -113.62 -71.02
C ASP A 395 130.99 -112.89 -71.71
N ALA A 396 132.31 -113.22 -71.65
CA ALA A 396 133.22 -113.98 -70.74
C ALA A 396 134.73 -113.92 -71.22
N ASP A 397 135.66 -114.53 -70.44
CA ASP A 397 136.97 -115.16 -70.76
C ASP A 397 138.36 -114.41 -70.85
N GLN A 398 139.46 -115.17 -71.08
CA GLN A 398 140.67 -115.24 -70.21
C GLN A 398 142.09 -114.87 -70.79
N ALA A 399 143.16 -115.11 -70.00
CA ALA A 399 144.53 -114.51 -70.05
C ALA A 399 145.71 -115.42 -70.52
N ALA A 400 146.93 -114.85 -70.68
CA ALA A 400 148.23 -115.56 -70.83
C ALA A 400 149.47 -114.68 -70.49
N THR A 401 150.67 -115.28 -70.31
CA THR A 401 151.96 -114.60 -69.93
C THR A 401 153.22 -115.36 -70.40
N LYS A 402 154.39 -114.67 -70.43
CA LYS A 402 155.78 -115.16 -70.73
C LYS A 402 156.03 -115.45 -72.24
N ASP A 403 157.19 -115.20 -72.87
CA ASP A 403 158.57 -115.57 -72.53
C ASP A 403 159.62 -114.56 -73.07
N GLN A 404 160.40 -113.92 -72.19
CA GLN A 404 161.66 -113.22 -72.53
C GLN A 404 162.57 -112.97 -71.29
N ILE A 405 162.54 -113.91 -70.34
CA ILE A 405 163.15 -113.75 -69.00
C ILE A 405 164.68 -113.88 -69.02
N GLU A 406 165.24 -114.66 -69.94
CA GLU A 406 166.64 -115.15 -69.93
C GLU A 406 167.73 -114.10 -70.19
N GLN A 407 167.37 -112.84 -70.49
CA GLN A 407 168.34 -111.73 -70.66
C GLN A 407 168.32 -110.69 -69.53
N LEU A 408 167.33 -110.72 -68.63
CA LEU A 408 167.13 -109.67 -67.61
C LEU A 408 167.83 -109.96 -66.27
N GLU A 409 168.25 -111.20 -66.01
CA GLU A 409 168.81 -111.61 -64.71
C GLU A 409 170.06 -110.79 -64.32
N GLY A 410 170.87 -110.37 -65.30
CA GLY A 410 172.03 -109.49 -65.08
C GLY A 410 171.71 -108.03 -64.72
N GLN A 411 170.45 -107.61 -64.72
CA GLN A 411 170.01 -106.27 -64.30
C GLN A 411 169.34 -106.26 -62.92
N VAL A 412 168.79 -107.39 -62.47
CA VAL A 412 167.99 -107.50 -61.23
C VAL A 412 168.78 -107.11 -59.97
N GLU A 413 170.06 -107.45 -59.90
CA GLU A 413 170.87 -107.26 -58.69
C GLU A 413 171.07 -105.77 -58.33
N LYS A 414 171.12 -104.87 -59.32
CA LYS A 414 171.28 -103.42 -59.08
C LYS A 414 170.02 -102.73 -58.58
N LEU A 415 168.83 -103.26 -58.86
CA LEU A 415 167.56 -102.63 -58.51
C LEU A 415 167.13 -102.90 -57.05
N ARG A 416 167.62 -103.98 -56.44
CA ARG A 416 167.31 -104.34 -55.04
C ARG A 416 167.83 -103.31 -54.02
N ASP A 417 168.99 -102.72 -54.28
CA ASP A 417 169.60 -101.70 -53.41
C ASP A 417 168.87 -100.35 -53.47
N GLU A 418 168.04 -100.11 -54.48
CA GLU A 418 167.17 -98.92 -54.59
C GLU A 418 165.79 -99.17 -53.96
N GLU A 419 165.22 -100.36 -54.18
CA GLU A 419 163.93 -100.78 -53.60
C GLU A 419 163.91 -100.67 -52.07
N THR A 420 164.96 -101.12 -51.39
CA THR A 420 165.05 -101.09 -49.92
C THR A 420 164.90 -99.68 -49.33
N LYS A 421 165.50 -98.67 -49.96
CA LYS A 421 165.46 -97.27 -49.50
C LYS A 421 164.06 -96.67 -49.61
N LEU A 422 163.39 -96.91 -50.74
CA LEU A 422 162.03 -96.42 -51.00
C LEU A 422 161.00 -97.00 -50.01
N VAL A 423 161.19 -98.26 -49.58
CA VAL A 423 160.32 -98.92 -48.59
C VAL A 423 160.38 -98.26 -47.20
N GLU A 424 161.51 -97.67 -46.79
CA GLU A 424 161.61 -96.97 -45.50
C GLU A 424 160.91 -95.61 -45.52
N GLU A 425 161.07 -94.84 -46.60
CA GLU A 425 160.43 -93.53 -46.75
C GLU A 425 158.89 -93.64 -46.84
N ILE A 426 158.38 -94.66 -47.53
CA ILE A 426 156.94 -94.99 -47.59
C ILE A 426 156.37 -95.29 -46.18
N LYS A 427 157.13 -95.99 -45.32
CA LYS A 427 156.70 -96.24 -43.93
C LYS A 427 156.60 -94.94 -43.14
N PHE A 428 157.62 -94.07 -43.22
CA PHE A 428 157.62 -92.79 -42.50
C PHE A 428 156.42 -91.92 -42.89
N LEU A 429 156.22 -91.69 -44.20
CA LEU A 429 155.10 -90.90 -44.73
C LEU A 429 153.73 -91.48 -44.34
N SER A 430 153.60 -92.81 -44.29
CA SER A 430 152.36 -93.48 -43.86
C SER A 430 152.00 -93.13 -42.40
N THR A 431 152.98 -93.10 -41.49
CA THR A 431 152.70 -92.72 -40.07
C THR A 431 152.28 -91.27 -39.90
N ILE A 432 152.80 -90.36 -40.72
CA ILE A 432 152.39 -88.94 -40.73
C ILE A 432 150.94 -88.83 -41.26
N ARG A 433 150.62 -89.52 -42.36
CA ARG A 433 149.26 -89.54 -42.92
C ARG A 433 148.24 -90.04 -41.90
N GLU A 434 148.56 -91.08 -41.15
CA GLU A 434 147.69 -91.59 -40.09
C GLU A 434 147.51 -90.60 -38.93
N LYS A 435 148.57 -89.95 -38.45
CA LYS A 435 148.46 -88.92 -37.40
C LYS A 435 147.57 -87.76 -37.84
N MET A 436 147.76 -87.26 -39.05
CA MET A 436 146.95 -86.17 -39.62
C MET A 436 145.48 -86.58 -39.86
N ALA A 437 145.23 -87.83 -40.27
CA ALA A 437 143.86 -88.33 -40.40
C ALA A 437 143.13 -88.42 -39.05
N ARG A 438 143.83 -88.87 -37.99
CA ARG A 438 143.27 -88.93 -36.62
C ARG A 438 142.94 -87.53 -36.07
N THR A 439 143.85 -86.56 -36.20
CA THR A 439 143.61 -85.18 -35.73
C THR A 439 142.50 -84.49 -36.52
N ALA A 440 142.46 -84.64 -37.84
CA ALA A 440 141.38 -84.11 -38.67
C ALA A 440 140.01 -84.72 -38.31
N SER A 441 139.95 -86.03 -38.06
CA SER A 441 138.73 -86.71 -37.61
C SER A 441 138.27 -86.24 -36.23
N GLN A 442 139.20 -86.00 -35.29
CA GLN A 442 138.88 -85.52 -33.94
C GLN A 442 138.36 -84.07 -33.98
N ALA A 443 138.98 -83.20 -34.78
CA ALA A 443 138.50 -81.84 -35.02
C ALA A 443 137.11 -81.82 -35.70
N MET A 444 136.87 -82.71 -36.68
CA MET A 444 135.54 -82.86 -37.29
C MET A 444 134.47 -83.36 -36.30
N ALA A 445 134.82 -84.21 -35.34
CA ALA A 445 133.89 -84.66 -34.30
C ALA A 445 133.49 -83.49 -33.39
N GLN A 446 134.47 -82.75 -32.85
CA GLN A 446 134.22 -81.58 -32.00
C GLN A 446 133.45 -80.47 -32.73
N ALA A 447 133.70 -80.28 -34.03
CA ALA A 447 132.97 -79.33 -34.88
C ALA A 447 131.52 -79.77 -35.22
N ARG A 448 131.17 -81.05 -35.05
CA ARG A 448 129.77 -81.51 -35.09
C ARG A 448 129.10 -81.34 -33.73
N GLU A 449 129.76 -81.81 -32.67
CA GLU A 449 129.28 -81.73 -31.28
C GLU A 449 128.91 -80.29 -30.90
N THR A 450 129.84 -79.34 -31.06
CA THR A 450 129.58 -77.90 -30.81
C THR A 450 128.48 -77.31 -31.70
N LYS A 451 128.27 -77.84 -32.90
CA LYS A 451 127.19 -77.40 -33.83
C LYS A 451 125.83 -78.01 -33.47
N GLU A 452 125.81 -79.18 -32.85
CA GLU A 452 124.61 -79.82 -32.30
C GLU A 452 124.23 -79.16 -30.96
N GLU A 453 125.20 -78.86 -30.09
CA GLU A 453 124.99 -78.00 -28.92
C GLU A 453 124.44 -76.62 -29.31
N LEU A 454 125.01 -75.96 -30.32
CA LEU A 454 124.53 -74.66 -30.80
C LEU A 454 123.06 -74.74 -31.21
N LYS A 455 122.65 -75.75 -32.00
CA LYS A 455 121.23 -75.98 -32.35
C LYS A 455 120.34 -76.17 -31.13
N VAL A 456 120.81 -76.90 -30.12
CA VAL A 456 120.05 -77.10 -28.87
C VAL A 456 119.89 -75.77 -28.11
N LYS A 457 120.91 -74.90 -28.12
CA LYS A 457 120.80 -73.55 -27.55
C LYS A 457 119.88 -72.64 -28.37
N GLU A 458 119.94 -72.68 -29.71
CA GLU A 458 119.06 -71.93 -30.61
C GLU A 458 117.58 -72.32 -30.41
N LEU A 459 117.28 -73.62 -30.31
CA LEU A 459 115.95 -74.13 -30.00
C LEU A 459 115.49 -73.70 -28.60
N LEU A 460 116.36 -73.75 -27.59
CA LEU A 460 116.05 -73.28 -26.24
C LEU A 460 115.77 -71.76 -26.20
N ILE A 461 116.49 -70.96 -27.00
CA ILE A 461 116.24 -69.51 -27.14
C ILE A 461 114.89 -69.25 -27.82
N LEU A 462 114.52 -70.04 -28.84
CA LEU A 462 113.20 -69.96 -29.47
C LEU A 462 112.07 -70.29 -28.48
N ASP A 463 112.21 -71.37 -27.71
CA ASP A 463 111.25 -71.77 -26.67
C ASP A 463 111.12 -70.73 -25.55
N LEU A 464 112.24 -70.11 -25.13
CA LEU A 464 112.23 -69.06 -24.11
C LEU A 464 111.64 -67.75 -24.64
N ASN A 465 111.94 -67.35 -25.88
CA ASN A 465 111.30 -66.19 -26.51
C ASN A 465 109.80 -66.41 -26.71
N LYS A 466 109.37 -67.61 -27.09
CA LYS A 466 107.95 -67.95 -27.20
C LYS A 466 107.25 -67.87 -25.84
N LYS A 467 107.87 -68.42 -24.78
CA LYS A 467 107.35 -68.31 -23.40
C LYS A 467 107.30 -66.85 -22.93
N PHE A 468 108.30 -66.04 -23.26
CA PHE A 468 108.31 -64.61 -22.97
C PHE A 468 107.11 -63.91 -23.65
N GLN A 469 106.92 -64.10 -24.95
CA GLN A 469 105.78 -63.55 -25.70
C GLN A 469 104.42 -64.04 -25.17
N GLU A 470 104.30 -65.32 -24.78
CA GLU A 470 103.10 -65.84 -24.12
C GLU A 470 102.84 -65.17 -22.76
N THR A 471 103.88 -64.88 -21.97
CA THR A 471 103.74 -64.14 -20.70
C THR A 471 103.46 -62.66 -20.89
N GLU A 472 104.05 -62.02 -21.90
CA GLU A 472 103.81 -60.62 -22.26
C GLU A 472 102.38 -60.42 -22.77
N PHE A 473 101.91 -61.31 -23.65
CA PHE A 473 100.52 -61.30 -24.12
C PHE A 473 99.52 -61.51 -22.97
N ARG A 474 99.81 -62.43 -22.04
CA ARG A 474 99.00 -62.60 -20.81
C ARG A 474 99.02 -61.36 -19.93
N LEU A 475 100.18 -60.73 -19.72
CA LEU A 475 100.30 -59.51 -18.93
C LEU A 475 99.48 -58.36 -19.54
N ASN A 476 99.63 -58.13 -20.84
CA ASN A 476 98.86 -57.12 -21.58
C ASN A 476 97.36 -57.40 -21.56
N SER A 477 96.94 -58.68 -21.64
CA SER A 477 95.55 -59.08 -21.47
C SER A 477 95.02 -58.82 -20.05
N PHE A 478 95.82 -59.04 -19.00
CA PHE A 478 95.45 -58.68 -17.63
C PHE A 478 95.42 -57.16 -17.39
N VAL A 479 96.31 -56.38 -18.03
CA VAL A 479 96.27 -54.91 -17.99
C VAL A 479 94.98 -54.40 -18.63
N ALA A 480 94.64 -54.87 -19.84
CA ALA A 480 93.39 -54.50 -20.51
C ALA A 480 92.15 -54.86 -19.66
N LEU A 481 92.11 -56.07 -19.10
CA LEU A 481 91.02 -56.50 -18.22
C LEU A 481 90.93 -55.65 -16.93
N TYR A 482 92.06 -55.23 -16.37
CA TYR A 482 92.10 -54.32 -15.23
C TYR A 482 91.61 -52.91 -15.60
N GLU A 483 91.94 -52.41 -16.79
CA GLU A 483 91.42 -51.14 -17.29
C GLU A 483 89.91 -51.20 -17.56
N ASP A 484 89.39 -52.30 -18.12
CA ASP A 484 87.94 -52.52 -18.26
C ASP A 484 87.24 -52.56 -16.90
N VAL A 485 87.78 -53.27 -15.91
CA VAL A 485 87.23 -53.31 -14.55
C VAL A 485 87.31 -51.94 -13.87
N ARG A 486 88.38 -51.17 -14.10
CA ARG A 486 88.55 -49.79 -13.59
C ARG A 486 87.56 -48.83 -14.26
N ASN A 487 87.35 -48.95 -15.57
CA ASN A 487 86.39 -48.16 -16.33
C ASN A 487 84.95 -48.49 -15.93
N ALA A 488 84.63 -49.78 -15.73
CA ALA A 488 83.36 -50.22 -15.17
C ALA A 488 83.14 -49.66 -13.76
N ARG A 489 84.14 -49.76 -12.86
CA ARG A 489 84.09 -49.16 -11.51
C ARG A 489 83.84 -47.66 -11.56
N ASN A 490 84.54 -46.93 -12.42
CA ASN A 490 84.38 -45.48 -12.58
C ASN A 490 82.98 -45.14 -13.11
N LYS A 491 82.47 -45.90 -14.08
CA LYS A 491 81.10 -45.77 -14.61
C LYS A 491 80.05 -46.03 -13.53
N TYR A 492 80.20 -47.09 -12.73
CA TYR A 492 79.31 -47.35 -11.60
C TYR A 492 79.41 -46.28 -10.51
N MET A 493 80.60 -45.75 -10.22
CA MET A 493 80.78 -44.65 -9.27
C MET A 493 80.04 -43.38 -9.74
N SER A 494 80.16 -43.03 -11.03
CA SER A 494 79.40 -41.90 -11.61
C SER A 494 77.90 -42.16 -11.60
N LEU A 495 77.43 -43.38 -11.94
CA LEU A 495 76.01 -43.72 -11.85
C LEU A 495 75.47 -43.66 -10.42
N ILE A 496 76.25 -44.10 -9.42
CA ILE A 496 75.91 -43.98 -8.00
C ILE A 496 75.83 -42.50 -7.60
N GLN A 497 76.84 -41.70 -7.95
CA GLN A 497 76.86 -40.26 -7.64
C GLN A 497 75.65 -39.54 -8.27
N ASN A 498 75.39 -39.76 -9.55
CA ASN A 498 74.24 -39.19 -10.25
C ASN A 498 72.92 -39.62 -9.58
N SER A 499 72.73 -40.93 -9.32
CA SER A 499 71.52 -41.42 -8.65
C SER A 499 71.34 -40.88 -7.22
N SER A 500 72.45 -40.55 -6.53
CA SER A 500 72.41 -39.91 -5.21
C SER A 500 72.07 -38.42 -5.30
N GLN A 501 72.44 -37.75 -6.39
CA GLN A 501 72.01 -36.38 -6.70
C GLN A 501 70.53 -36.37 -7.11
N ASP A 502 70.11 -37.22 -8.04
CA ASP A 502 68.71 -37.39 -8.45
C ASP A 502 67.81 -37.64 -7.23
N LEU A 503 68.26 -38.49 -6.29
CA LEU A 503 67.55 -38.81 -5.06
C LEU A 503 67.54 -37.64 -4.03
N ALA A 504 68.52 -36.73 -4.07
CA ALA A 504 68.50 -35.50 -3.30
C ALA A 504 67.53 -34.47 -3.91
N GLU A 505 67.61 -34.22 -5.22
CA GLU A 505 66.71 -33.33 -5.96
C GLU A 505 65.24 -33.78 -5.85
N MET A 506 64.99 -35.09 -5.93
CA MET A 506 63.64 -35.65 -5.72
C MET A 506 63.15 -35.49 -4.26
N LYS A 507 64.04 -35.55 -3.26
CA LYS A 507 63.67 -35.27 -1.85
C LYS A 507 63.32 -33.80 -1.65
N GLU A 508 64.09 -32.88 -2.23
CA GLU A 508 63.78 -31.45 -2.18
C GLU A 508 62.48 -31.13 -2.90
N ARG A 509 62.26 -31.74 -4.09
CA ARG A 509 60.99 -31.63 -4.82
C ARG A 509 59.80 -32.18 -4.03
N ILE A 510 59.95 -33.31 -3.33
CA ILE A 510 58.91 -33.84 -2.43
C ILE A 510 58.63 -32.84 -1.30
N LYS A 511 59.66 -32.24 -0.70
CA LYS A 511 59.50 -31.24 0.37
C LYS A 511 58.81 -29.96 -0.13
N ILE A 512 59.12 -29.48 -1.33
CA ILE A 512 58.42 -28.35 -1.97
C ILE A 512 56.95 -28.69 -2.19
N LEU A 513 56.65 -29.86 -2.74
CA LEU A 513 55.27 -30.32 -2.97
C LEU A 513 54.50 -30.56 -1.66
N GLN A 514 55.17 -30.97 -0.57
CA GLN A 514 54.57 -31.06 0.77
C GLN A 514 54.18 -29.67 1.28
N ASN A 515 55.08 -28.70 1.22
CA ASN A 515 54.79 -27.31 1.58
C ASN A 515 53.64 -26.73 0.73
N GLU A 516 53.62 -27.01 -0.57
CA GLU A 516 52.56 -26.56 -1.48
C GLU A 516 51.20 -27.20 -1.15
N VAL A 517 51.17 -28.49 -0.79
CA VAL A 517 49.97 -29.17 -0.29
C VAL A 517 49.50 -28.59 1.06
N GLU A 518 50.40 -28.16 1.94
CA GLU A 518 50.03 -27.47 3.18
C GLU A 518 49.48 -26.06 2.94
N ILE A 519 50.07 -25.29 2.03
CA ILE A 519 49.56 -23.99 1.59
C ILE A 519 48.15 -24.14 0.99
N LEU A 520 47.96 -25.10 0.07
CA LEU A 520 46.66 -25.36 -0.56
C LEU A 520 45.60 -25.88 0.43
N ARG A 521 46.00 -26.61 1.49
CA ARG A 521 45.11 -27.02 2.58
C ARG A 521 44.67 -25.83 3.43
N ASN A 522 45.57 -24.92 3.76
CA ASN A 522 45.25 -23.70 4.50
C ASN A 522 44.34 -22.80 3.66
N GLU A 523 44.69 -22.56 2.39
CA GLU A 523 43.87 -21.76 1.46
C GLU A 523 42.47 -22.38 1.24
N CYS A 524 42.34 -23.71 1.22
CA CYS A 524 41.04 -24.37 1.20
C CYS A 524 40.28 -24.16 2.52
N SER A 525 40.93 -24.32 3.67
CA SER A 525 40.30 -24.13 4.98
C SER A 525 39.82 -22.70 5.19
N ASP A 526 40.52 -21.70 4.66
CA ASP A 526 40.10 -20.30 4.73
C ASP A 526 38.96 -20.00 3.76
N LYS A 527 39.00 -20.55 2.53
CA LYS A 527 37.85 -20.49 1.60
C LYS A 527 36.61 -21.21 2.15
N ASP A 528 36.76 -22.29 2.91
CA ASP A 528 35.64 -22.96 3.57
C ASP A 528 35.05 -22.13 4.73
N ARG A 529 35.89 -21.36 5.46
CA ARG A 529 35.43 -20.36 6.45
C ARG A 529 34.66 -19.24 5.78
N ASP A 530 35.23 -18.59 4.76
CA ASP A 530 34.58 -17.55 3.95
C ASP A 530 33.22 -18.03 3.40
N LEU A 531 33.17 -19.28 2.92
CA LEU A 531 31.98 -19.89 2.35
C LEU A 531 30.90 -20.19 3.41
N VAL A 532 31.29 -20.51 4.65
CA VAL A 532 30.38 -20.60 5.81
C VAL A 532 29.82 -19.23 6.18
N ASP A 533 30.67 -18.21 6.25
CA ASP A 533 30.25 -16.84 6.59
C ASP A 533 29.36 -16.23 5.50
N ILE A 534 29.65 -16.48 4.22
CA ILE A 534 28.78 -16.10 3.10
C ILE A 534 27.43 -16.84 3.19
N LYS A 535 27.41 -18.14 3.50
CA LYS A 535 26.14 -18.88 3.73
C LYS A 535 25.35 -18.30 4.90
N HIS A 536 26.00 -17.94 6.00
CA HIS A 536 25.36 -17.33 7.16
C HIS A 536 24.76 -15.96 6.80
N ASN A 537 25.54 -15.10 6.16
CA ASN A 537 25.09 -13.77 5.70
C ASN A 537 23.93 -13.86 4.69
N VAL A 538 23.97 -14.81 3.74
CA VAL A 538 22.85 -15.08 2.81
C VAL A 538 21.61 -15.55 3.57
N THR A 539 21.76 -16.39 4.58
CA THR A 539 20.64 -16.88 5.42
C THR A 539 20.01 -15.73 6.22
N LEU A 540 20.82 -14.86 6.83
CA LEU A 540 20.34 -13.65 7.50
C LEU A 540 19.66 -12.67 6.53
N ALA A 541 20.17 -12.52 5.31
CA ALA A 541 19.56 -11.68 4.28
C ALA A 541 18.21 -12.24 3.79
N VAL A 542 18.09 -13.56 3.64
CA VAL A 542 16.83 -14.25 3.35
C VAL A 542 15.81 -14.04 4.48
N TYR A 543 16.22 -14.22 5.74
CA TYR A 543 15.36 -13.97 6.90
C TYR A 543 14.86 -12.52 6.96
N LYS A 544 15.76 -11.54 6.78
CA LYS A 544 15.41 -10.11 6.73
C LYS A 544 14.43 -9.81 5.58
N ARG A 545 14.67 -10.34 4.38
CA ARG A 545 13.79 -10.20 3.21
C ARG A 545 12.40 -10.76 3.48
N ASP A 546 12.31 -11.94 4.09
CA ASP A 546 11.02 -12.60 4.29
C ASP A 546 10.24 -12.01 5.49
N SER A 547 10.94 -11.49 6.51
CA SER A 547 10.34 -10.63 7.54
C SER A 547 9.75 -9.35 6.92
N GLN A 548 10.52 -8.64 6.06
CA GLN A 548 10.05 -7.45 5.35
C GLN A 548 8.88 -7.75 4.40
N ARG A 549 8.83 -8.95 3.79
CA ARG A 549 7.68 -9.40 3.00
C ARG A 549 6.45 -9.68 3.85
N ALA A 550 6.62 -10.25 5.05
CA ALA A 550 5.51 -10.43 5.99
C ALA A 550 4.94 -9.08 6.46
N GLU A 551 5.81 -8.10 6.73
CA GLU A 551 5.39 -6.72 7.05
C GLU A 551 4.71 -6.03 5.86
N LEU A 552 5.26 -6.15 4.65
CA LEU A 552 4.65 -5.61 3.43
C LEU A 552 3.26 -6.21 3.19
N ASN A 553 3.12 -7.54 3.23
CA ASN A 553 1.83 -8.22 3.11
C ASN A 553 0.82 -7.77 4.19
N LYS A 554 1.28 -7.52 5.42
CA LYS A 554 0.47 -7.02 6.54
C LYS A 554 0.04 -5.57 6.32
N CYS A 555 0.86 -4.75 5.68
CA CYS A 555 0.53 -3.38 5.27
C CYS A 555 -0.40 -3.36 4.05
N ASP A 556 -0.18 -4.21 3.04
CA ASP A 556 -1.05 -4.35 1.87
C ASP A 556 -2.45 -4.85 2.27
N PHE A 557 -2.54 -5.79 3.21
CA PHE A 557 -3.82 -6.24 3.76
C PHE A 557 -4.57 -5.09 4.48
N LYS A 558 -3.87 -4.32 5.33
CA LYS A 558 -4.45 -3.12 5.96
C LYS A 558 -4.88 -2.08 4.93
N CYS A 559 -4.10 -1.88 3.87
CA CYS A 559 -4.37 -0.93 2.80
C CYS A 559 -5.64 -1.34 2.03
N ARG A 560 -5.74 -2.60 1.59
CA ARG A 560 -6.94 -3.15 0.95
C ARG A 560 -8.17 -3.07 1.85
N ASN A 561 -8.02 -3.33 3.16
CA ASN A 561 -9.13 -3.20 4.11
C ASN A 561 -9.59 -1.74 4.25
N LYS A 562 -8.67 -0.78 4.42
CA LYS A 562 -9.00 0.66 4.40
C LYS A 562 -9.62 1.09 3.06
N GLN A 563 -9.15 0.57 1.94
CA GLN A 563 -9.71 0.86 0.61
C GLN A 563 -11.12 0.27 0.44
N SER A 564 -11.40 -0.91 0.99
CA SER A 564 -12.74 -1.50 1.02
C SER A 564 -13.71 -0.67 1.89
N ILE A 565 -13.27 -0.24 3.07
CA ILE A 565 -14.05 0.65 3.96
C ILE A 565 -14.29 2.02 3.27
N SER A 566 -13.27 2.58 2.61
CA SER A 566 -13.40 3.82 1.83
C SER A 566 -14.40 3.65 0.68
N GLY A 567 -14.36 2.55 -0.07
CA GLY A 567 -15.35 2.24 -1.11
C GLY A 567 -16.77 2.07 -0.56
N GLN A 568 -16.93 1.44 0.62
CA GLN A 568 -18.22 1.39 1.32
C GLN A 568 -18.72 2.79 1.70
N LYS A 569 -17.84 3.68 2.18
CA LYS A 569 -18.17 5.06 2.56
C LYS A 569 -18.46 5.97 1.36
N VAL A 570 -17.81 5.77 0.21
CA VAL A 570 -18.18 6.42 -1.06
C VAL A 570 -19.58 5.97 -1.47
N ASN A 571 -19.85 4.65 -1.52
CA ASN A 571 -21.16 4.11 -1.85
C ASN A 571 -22.28 4.51 -0.86
N GLU A 572 -21.93 4.89 0.37
CA GLU A 572 -22.84 5.43 1.38
C GLU A 572 -23.08 6.94 1.16
N GLY A 573 -22.01 7.69 0.84
CA GLY A 573 -22.11 9.08 0.39
C GLY A 573 -22.97 9.25 -0.86
N ASP A 574 -22.80 8.40 -1.87
CA ASP A 574 -23.63 8.42 -3.09
C ASP A 574 -25.11 8.18 -2.78
N LYS A 575 -25.44 7.29 -1.83
CA LYS A 575 -26.82 7.07 -1.36
C LYS A 575 -27.36 8.29 -0.61
N LEU A 576 -26.55 8.90 0.25
CA LEU A 576 -26.93 10.12 0.97
C LEU A 576 -27.15 11.28 -0.01
N ASN A 577 -26.31 11.44 -1.03
CA ASN A 577 -26.48 12.42 -2.10
C ASN A 577 -27.79 12.18 -2.89
N LEU A 578 -28.13 10.92 -3.22
CA LEU A 578 -29.42 10.59 -3.85
C LEU A 578 -30.62 10.92 -2.95
N ILE A 579 -30.49 10.71 -1.63
CA ILE A 579 -31.52 11.09 -0.65
C ILE A 579 -31.63 12.61 -0.56
N ILE A 580 -30.52 13.35 -0.45
CA ILE A 580 -30.49 14.82 -0.43
C ILE A 580 -31.16 15.38 -1.69
N ASN A 581 -30.78 14.93 -2.89
CA ASN A 581 -31.41 15.33 -4.15
C ASN A 581 -32.93 15.07 -4.17
N SER A 582 -33.41 14.01 -3.52
CA SER A 582 -34.85 13.73 -3.40
C SER A 582 -35.55 14.66 -2.40
N LEU A 583 -34.90 14.98 -1.27
CA LEU A 583 -35.42 15.90 -0.25
C LEU A 583 -35.41 17.35 -0.75
N GLU A 584 -34.39 17.78 -1.50
CA GLU A 584 -34.35 19.08 -2.18
C GLU A 584 -35.47 19.20 -3.21
N LYS A 585 -35.72 18.14 -3.99
CA LYS A 585 -36.84 18.10 -4.93
C LYS A 585 -38.19 18.21 -4.21
N ASP A 586 -38.37 17.52 -3.09
CA ASP A 586 -39.61 17.58 -2.31
C ASP A 586 -39.77 18.89 -1.52
N MET A 587 -38.68 19.51 -1.08
CA MET A 587 -38.65 20.88 -0.56
C MET A 587 -39.11 21.86 -1.64
N ASN A 588 -38.55 21.81 -2.84
CA ASN A 588 -38.97 22.66 -3.97
C ASN A 588 -40.44 22.40 -4.36
N ASN A 589 -40.88 21.13 -4.36
CA ASN A 589 -42.29 20.78 -4.56
C ASN A 589 -43.20 21.39 -3.47
N LEU A 590 -42.73 21.50 -2.23
CA LEU A 590 -43.47 22.09 -1.11
C LEU A 590 -43.51 23.62 -1.20
N THR A 591 -42.38 24.27 -1.52
CA THR A 591 -42.29 25.71 -1.79
C THR A 591 -43.26 26.12 -2.89
N ASN A 592 -43.22 25.43 -4.05
CA ASN A 592 -44.13 25.71 -5.17
C ASN A 592 -45.61 25.56 -4.79
N LYS A 593 -45.96 24.59 -3.94
CA LYS A 593 -47.33 24.41 -3.41
C LYS A 593 -47.72 25.53 -2.43
N TYR A 594 -46.78 25.97 -1.59
CA TYR A 594 -46.99 27.06 -0.64
C TYR A 594 -47.17 28.41 -1.37
N GLU A 595 -46.31 28.71 -2.34
CA GLU A 595 -46.45 29.89 -3.22
C GLU A 595 -47.77 29.87 -3.98
N ALA A 596 -48.17 28.73 -4.56
CA ALA A 596 -49.46 28.58 -5.21
C ALA A 596 -50.64 28.80 -4.23
N ALA A 597 -50.55 28.29 -3.00
CA ALA A 597 -51.57 28.51 -1.97
C ALA A 597 -51.64 29.97 -1.51
N CYS A 598 -50.49 30.65 -1.34
CA CYS A 598 -50.42 32.09 -1.09
C CYS A 598 -51.00 32.90 -2.26
N GLY A 599 -50.73 32.51 -3.50
CA GLY A 599 -51.31 33.11 -4.70
C GLY A 599 -52.85 33.00 -4.70
N HIS A 600 -53.39 31.81 -4.46
CA HIS A 600 -54.84 31.60 -4.35
C HIS A 600 -55.46 32.39 -3.18
N ARG A 601 -54.80 32.43 -2.01
CA ARG A 601 -55.24 33.23 -0.85
C ARG A 601 -55.27 34.72 -1.17
N ASN A 602 -54.23 35.24 -1.83
CA ASN A 602 -54.13 36.65 -2.19
C ASN A 602 -55.16 37.02 -3.27
N TYR A 603 -55.36 36.15 -4.26
CA TYR A 603 -56.40 36.32 -5.28
C TYR A 603 -57.81 36.30 -4.69
N MET A 604 -58.10 35.38 -3.78
CA MET A 604 -59.36 35.36 -3.02
C MET A 604 -59.52 36.59 -2.13
N GLY A 605 -58.42 37.10 -1.54
CA GLY A 605 -58.41 38.36 -0.81
C GLY A 605 -58.79 39.57 -1.67
N ILE A 606 -58.28 39.64 -2.91
CA ILE A 606 -58.67 40.66 -3.89
C ILE A 606 -60.17 40.51 -4.24
N GLN A 607 -60.64 39.31 -4.59
CA GLN A 607 -62.06 39.09 -4.88
C GLN A 607 -62.99 39.46 -3.70
N LEU A 608 -62.55 39.25 -2.46
CA LEU A 608 -63.30 39.65 -1.26
C LEU A 608 -63.32 41.17 -1.04
N ILE A 609 -62.26 41.88 -1.44
CA ILE A 609 -62.24 43.35 -1.46
C ILE A 609 -63.19 43.84 -2.57
N ASP A 610 -63.05 43.34 -3.80
CA ASP A 610 -63.91 43.70 -4.94
C ASP A 610 -65.41 43.51 -4.60
N ARG A 611 -65.75 42.37 -3.97
CA ARG A 611 -67.12 42.05 -3.52
C ARG A 611 -67.59 42.91 -2.34
N ASN A 612 -66.68 43.34 -1.47
CA ASN A 612 -67.01 44.25 -0.38
C ASN A 612 -67.25 45.68 -0.90
N ASP A 613 -66.48 46.13 -1.90
CA ASP A 613 -66.66 47.42 -2.55
C ASP A 613 -67.95 47.44 -3.40
N GLU A 614 -68.28 46.34 -4.10
CA GLU A 614 -69.61 46.13 -4.69
C GLU A 614 -70.73 46.28 -3.65
N LEU A 615 -70.58 45.69 -2.45
CA LEU A 615 -71.54 45.81 -1.37
C LEU A 615 -71.65 47.24 -0.81
N CYS A 616 -70.52 47.94 -0.63
CA CYS A 616 -70.51 49.36 -0.22
C CYS A 616 -71.29 50.23 -1.22
N ILE A 617 -71.03 50.07 -2.52
CA ILE A 617 -71.75 50.77 -3.59
C ILE A 617 -73.26 50.43 -3.56
N LEU A 618 -73.63 49.19 -3.29
CA LEU A 618 -75.03 48.79 -3.14
C LEU A 618 -75.70 49.39 -1.88
N TYR A 619 -75.00 49.48 -0.76
CA TYR A 619 -75.51 50.14 0.45
C TYR A 619 -75.67 51.65 0.26
N GLU A 620 -74.69 52.34 -0.34
CA GLU A 620 -74.82 53.76 -0.69
C GLU A 620 -76.00 54.00 -1.63
N LYS A 621 -76.12 53.19 -2.69
CA LYS A 621 -77.24 53.25 -3.64
C LYS A 621 -78.58 52.97 -2.95
N SER A 622 -78.64 52.01 -2.02
CA SER A 622 -79.84 51.73 -1.22
C SER A 622 -80.23 52.92 -0.35
N ASN A 623 -79.28 53.54 0.34
CA ASN A 623 -79.50 54.74 1.16
C ASN A 623 -79.96 55.93 0.30
N ILE A 624 -79.35 56.14 -0.89
CA ILE A 624 -79.81 57.15 -1.86
C ILE A 624 -81.26 56.88 -2.29
N HIS A 625 -81.61 55.63 -2.63
CA HIS A 625 -82.98 55.27 -2.97
C HIS A 625 -83.96 55.41 -1.80
N GLU A 626 -83.55 55.09 -0.57
CA GLU A 626 -84.38 55.28 0.64
C GLU A 626 -84.65 56.76 0.91
N ASN A 627 -83.66 57.64 0.71
CA ASN A 627 -83.85 59.09 0.85
C ASN A 627 -84.71 59.68 -0.28
N ILE A 628 -84.59 59.16 -1.51
CA ILE A 628 -85.51 59.48 -2.62
C ILE A 628 -86.94 59.02 -2.30
N LEU A 629 -87.12 57.83 -1.71
CA LEU A 629 -88.42 57.32 -1.29
C LEU A 629 -89.04 58.18 -0.17
N LYS A 630 -88.27 58.54 0.87
CA LYS A 630 -88.74 59.44 1.94
C LYS A 630 -89.17 60.81 1.40
N SER A 631 -88.38 61.38 0.47
CA SER A 631 -88.72 62.64 -0.22
C SER A 631 -89.98 62.50 -1.08
N GLY A 632 -90.10 61.40 -1.84
CA GLY A 632 -91.28 61.08 -2.63
C GLY A 632 -92.54 60.87 -1.78
N GLU A 633 -92.43 60.16 -0.66
CA GLU A 633 -93.51 60.00 0.32
C GLU A 633 -93.93 61.34 0.93
N GLN A 634 -92.98 62.22 1.28
CA GLN A 634 -93.31 63.55 1.78
C GLN A 634 -94.09 64.35 0.72
N LEU A 635 -93.60 64.40 -0.52
CA LEU A 635 -94.29 65.07 -1.64
C LEU A 635 -95.67 64.47 -1.92
N ILE A 636 -95.84 63.14 -1.78
CA ILE A 636 -97.16 62.49 -1.89
C ILE A 636 -98.07 62.95 -0.75
N ARG A 637 -97.62 62.96 0.50
CA ARG A 637 -98.41 63.42 1.66
C ARG A 637 -98.80 64.90 1.54
N GLU A 638 -97.90 65.74 1.05
CA GLU A 638 -98.17 67.15 0.74
C GLU A 638 -99.27 67.27 -0.32
N LYS A 639 -99.24 66.45 -1.38
CA LYS A 639 -100.31 66.41 -2.39
C LYS A 639 -101.61 65.77 -1.90
N GLU A 640 -101.56 64.79 -1.01
CA GLU A 640 -102.75 64.24 -0.35
C GLU A 640 -103.43 65.28 0.55
N GLU A 641 -102.66 66.13 1.25
CA GLU A 641 -103.21 67.22 2.05
C GLU A 641 -103.75 68.38 1.18
N GLU A 642 -103.07 68.75 0.08
CA GLU A 642 -103.62 69.66 -0.93
C GLU A 642 -104.96 69.13 -1.48
N ILE A 643 -105.02 67.86 -1.85
CA ILE A 643 -106.25 67.19 -2.33
C ILE A 643 -107.31 67.17 -1.22
N ARG A 644 -106.95 66.96 0.05
CA ARG A 644 -107.88 67.00 1.18
C ARG A 644 -108.46 68.40 1.38
N MET A 645 -107.62 69.44 1.32
CA MET A 645 -108.03 70.84 1.43
C MET A 645 -108.95 71.24 0.26
N LEU A 646 -108.59 70.92 -0.98
CA LEU A 646 -109.43 71.15 -2.16
C LEU A 646 -110.77 70.39 -2.06
N ASN A 647 -110.80 69.18 -1.49
CA ASN A 647 -112.04 68.45 -1.22
C ASN A 647 -112.88 69.09 -0.11
N LEU A 648 -112.26 69.69 0.91
CA LEU A 648 -112.95 70.43 1.97
C LEU A 648 -113.56 71.73 1.43
N GLU A 649 -112.80 72.49 0.62
CA GLU A 649 -113.30 73.66 -0.10
C GLU A 649 -114.44 73.29 -1.04
N HIS A 650 -114.29 72.23 -1.83
CA HIS A 650 -115.35 71.75 -2.72
C HIS A 650 -116.63 71.34 -1.96
N LYS A 651 -116.50 70.68 -0.80
CA LYS A 651 -117.64 70.40 0.10
C LYS A 651 -118.29 71.68 0.63
N GLU A 652 -117.49 72.67 1.03
CA GLU A 652 -118.01 73.95 1.52
C GLU A 652 -118.70 74.76 0.43
N ARG A 653 -118.14 74.83 -0.79
CA ARG A 653 -118.80 75.46 -1.94
C ARG A 653 -120.11 74.76 -2.30
N ASN A 654 -120.17 73.43 -2.22
CA ASN A 654 -121.42 72.69 -2.40
C ASN A 654 -122.44 72.98 -1.28
N ARG A 655 -122.01 73.08 -0.01
CA ARG A 655 -122.88 73.50 1.10
C ARG A 655 -123.45 74.90 0.89
N GLN A 656 -122.62 75.83 0.42
CA GLN A 656 -123.04 77.20 0.08
C GLN A 656 -124.03 77.21 -1.10
N LEU A 657 -123.78 76.41 -2.15
CA LEU A 657 -124.70 76.22 -3.28
C LEU A 657 -126.03 75.60 -2.84
N GLU A 658 -126.03 74.64 -1.91
CA GLU A 658 -127.27 74.09 -1.33
C GLU A 658 -128.06 75.13 -0.54
N VAL A 659 -127.40 75.94 0.30
CA VAL A 659 -128.05 77.01 1.07
C VAL A 659 -128.66 78.05 0.12
N ILE A 660 -127.95 78.42 -0.95
CA ILE A 660 -128.49 79.31 -1.98
C ILE A 660 -129.68 78.66 -2.71
N ARG A 661 -129.56 77.39 -3.12
CA ARG A 661 -130.65 76.64 -3.77
C ARG A 661 -131.90 76.49 -2.89
N LYS A 662 -131.74 76.39 -1.56
CA LYS A 662 -132.85 76.37 -0.60
C LYS A 662 -133.53 77.74 -0.45
N LYS A 663 -132.77 78.85 -0.56
CA LYS A 663 -133.31 80.23 -0.50
C LYS A 663 -133.92 80.73 -1.81
N VAL A 664 -133.51 80.21 -2.98
CA VAL A 664 -134.04 80.65 -4.28
C VAL A 664 -135.58 80.50 -4.38
N PRO A 665 -136.22 79.39 -3.95
CA PRO A 665 -137.68 79.27 -3.90
C PRO A 665 -138.39 80.26 -2.97
N GLU A 666 -137.72 80.76 -1.93
CA GLU A 666 -138.29 81.76 -1.01
C GLU A 666 -138.43 83.13 -1.68
N VAL A 667 -137.61 83.44 -2.71
CA VAL A 667 -137.61 84.75 -3.37
C VAL A 667 -138.91 85.04 -4.13
N PRO A 668 -139.48 84.13 -4.97
CA PRO A 668 -140.82 84.29 -5.53
C PRO A 668 -141.93 84.41 -4.47
N GLU A 669 -141.87 83.63 -3.39
CA GLU A 669 -142.86 83.75 -2.30
C GLU A 669 -142.78 85.11 -1.60
N LEU A 670 -141.57 85.60 -1.29
CA LEU A 670 -141.37 86.91 -0.69
C LEU A 670 -141.76 88.04 -1.64
N ALA A 671 -141.50 87.91 -2.95
CA ALA A 671 -141.96 88.87 -3.95
C ALA A 671 -143.50 88.90 -4.05
N SER A 672 -144.15 87.72 -3.98
CA SER A 672 -145.61 87.62 -3.92
C SER A 672 -146.19 88.23 -2.64
N LYS A 673 -145.61 87.92 -1.47
CA LYS A 673 -146.00 88.51 -0.17
C LYS A 673 -145.78 90.02 -0.12
N VAL A 674 -144.72 90.54 -0.75
CA VAL A 674 -144.51 91.99 -0.91
C VAL A 674 -145.54 92.61 -1.86
N ALA A 675 -146.02 91.90 -2.88
CA ALA A 675 -147.10 92.37 -3.74
C ALA A 675 -148.46 92.36 -3.01
N THR A 676 -148.81 91.29 -2.28
CA THR A 676 -150.04 91.26 -1.47
C THR A 676 -149.99 92.31 -0.36
N HIS A 677 -148.91 92.41 0.40
CA HIS A 677 -148.75 93.43 1.44
C HIS A 677 -148.73 94.86 0.88
N LYS A 678 -148.34 95.09 -0.39
CA LYS A 678 -148.49 96.41 -1.03
C LYS A 678 -149.94 96.75 -1.35
N ASN A 679 -150.72 95.77 -1.80
CA ASN A 679 -152.16 95.95 -2.03
C ASN A 679 -152.90 96.10 -0.70
N GLU A 680 -152.65 95.20 0.26
CA GLU A 680 -153.18 95.29 1.64
C GLU A 680 -152.79 96.61 2.31
N LEU A 681 -151.59 97.16 2.08
CA LEU A 681 -151.19 98.49 2.57
C LEU A 681 -151.90 99.65 1.84
N HIS A 682 -152.38 99.44 0.61
CA HIS A 682 -153.22 100.40 -0.09
C HIS A 682 -154.63 100.39 0.52
N ASP A 683 -155.27 99.23 0.56
CA ASP A 683 -156.59 99.03 1.17
C ASP A 683 -156.59 99.39 2.67
N ALA A 684 -155.47 99.18 3.37
CA ALA A 684 -155.31 99.55 4.78
C ALA A 684 -155.02 101.04 4.96
N LYS A 685 -154.47 101.75 3.97
CA LYS A 685 -154.39 103.22 4.00
C LYS A 685 -155.75 103.86 3.76
N GLU A 686 -156.55 103.29 2.86
CA GLU A 686 -157.95 103.67 2.65
C GLU A 686 -158.75 103.42 3.94
N ARG A 687 -158.67 102.21 4.50
CA ARG A 687 -159.25 101.89 5.81
C ARG A 687 -158.67 102.69 6.98
N VAL A 688 -157.41 103.14 6.95
CA VAL A 688 -156.85 104.04 7.99
C VAL A 688 -157.37 105.46 7.84
N TYR A 689 -157.78 105.89 6.65
CA TYR A 689 -158.53 107.14 6.49
C TYR A 689 -159.91 107.01 7.15
N ASP A 690 -160.66 105.96 6.79
CA ASP A 690 -161.96 105.63 7.39
C ASP A 690 -161.89 105.35 8.90
N LEU A 691 -160.78 104.82 9.41
CA LEU A 691 -160.59 104.53 10.83
C LEU A 691 -159.99 105.70 11.59
N SER A 692 -159.29 106.65 10.95
CA SER A 692 -158.88 107.91 11.59
C SER A 692 -160.10 108.70 12.06
N GLU A 693 -161.16 108.73 11.25
CA GLU A 693 -162.47 109.29 11.59
C GLU A 693 -163.17 108.54 12.75
N LYS A 694 -162.67 107.35 13.14
CA LYS A 694 -163.25 106.47 14.15
C LYS A 694 -162.27 106.17 15.31
N LEU A 695 -161.14 106.89 15.38
CA LEU A 695 -160.09 106.75 16.39
C LEU A 695 -159.89 108.03 17.24
N GLU A 696 -160.86 108.95 17.23
CA GLU A 696 -160.82 110.16 18.08
C GLU A 696 -160.99 109.89 19.59
N ASP A 697 -161.35 108.65 20.00
CA ASP A 697 -161.38 108.22 21.42
C ASP A 697 -160.71 106.84 21.63
N PRO A 698 -159.66 106.70 22.48
CA PRO A 698 -158.86 105.47 22.59
C PRO A 698 -158.88 104.82 24.00
N ASP A 699 -159.57 103.69 24.18
CA ASP A 699 -159.69 103.04 25.51
C ASP A 699 -159.60 101.48 25.52
N LYS A 700 -158.72 100.88 24.69
CA LYS A 700 -158.50 99.41 24.63
C LYS A 700 -157.04 98.95 24.44
N HIS A 701 -156.20 99.24 25.44
CA HIS A 701 -155.59 98.26 26.38
C HIS A 701 -155.45 96.76 25.93
N PRO A 702 -154.46 95.95 26.40
CA PRO A 702 -153.03 96.22 26.73
C PRO A 702 -152.00 95.05 26.43
N ILE A 703 -150.69 95.36 26.49
CA ILE A 703 -149.53 94.65 27.15
C ILE A 703 -149.18 93.15 26.86
N TRP A 704 -147.86 92.82 26.90
CA TRP A 704 -147.21 91.48 26.76
C TRP A 704 -146.36 91.07 28.02
N ARG A 705 -145.73 89.87 28.07
CA ARG A 705 -144.88 89.36 29.20
C ARG A 705 -143.79 88.31 28.80
N ASN A 706 -142.71 88.16 29.62
CA ASN A 706 -141.52 87.27 29.48
C ASN A 706 -141.38 86.13 30.57
N LEU A 707 -140.30 85.30 30.48
CA LEU A 707 -139.91 84.12 31.31
C LEU A 707 -138.35 83.94 31.43
N ASP A 708 -137.84 83.07 32.35
CA ASP A 708 -136.45 83.07 32.93
C ASP A 708 -135.65 81.72 32.95
N GLY A 709 -134.34 81.73 33.34
CA GLY A 709 -133.46 80.56 33.63
C GLY A 709 -131.97 80.89 33.99
N GLU A 710 -131.19 79.96 34.59
CA GLU A 710 -129.78 80.15 35.11
C GLU A 710 -128.83 78.92 34.94
N ASP A 711 -127.50 79.10 35.17
CA ASP A 711 -126.36 78.18 34.91
C ASP A 711 -125.44 77.86 36.14
N PRO A 712 -124.58 76.80 36.13
CA PRO A 712 -123.78 76.32 37.27
C PRO A 712 -122.29 76.79 37.35
N ASP A 713 -121.64 76.54 38.50
CA ASP A 713 -120.43 77.24 39.00
C ASP A 713 -119.08 76.47 38.98
N GLU A 714 -117.96 77.21 39.08
CA GLU A 714 -116.59 76.84 38.70
C GLU A 714 -115.87 75.84 39.64
N GLU A 715 -116.16 75.85 40.94
CA GLU A 715 -115.46 75.00 41.92
C GLU A 715 -115.70 73.49 41.66
N GLN A 716 -116.89 73.13 41.17
CA GLN A 716 -117.27 71.74 40.87
C GLN A 716 -116.44 71.14 39.73
N LEU A 717 -115.92 71.97 38.82
CA LEU A 717 -115.01 71.55 37.75
C LEU A 717 -113.59 71.30 38.29
N LYS A 718 -113.09 72.20 39.16
CA LYS A 718 -111.72 72.13 39.71
C LYS A 718 -111.49 70.87 40.55
N ALA A 719 -112.44 70.53 41.43
CA ALA A 719 -112.37 69.31 42.25
C ALA A 719 -112.30 68.02 41.40
N LYS A 720 -112.88 68.03 40.19
CA LYS A 720 -112.92 66.87 39.29
C LYS A 720 -111.62 66.65 38.51
N ILE A 721 -110.76 67.67 38.43
CA ILE A 721 -109.46 67.60 37.73
C ILE A 721 -108.43 66.88 38.60
N GLN A 722 -108.27 67.26 39.87
CA GLN A 722 -107.28 66.66 40.78
C GLN A 722 -107.40 65.12 40.89
N VAL A 723 -108.64 64.61 40.97
CA VAL A 723 -108.93 63.16 41.04
C VAL A 723 -108.50 62.40 39.77
N LEU A 724 -108.36 63.08 38.62
CA LEU A 724 -107.85 62.49 37.38
C LEU A 724 -106.32 62.55 37.30
N GLU A 725 -105.70 63.59 37.85
CA GLU A 725 -104.23 63.77 37.88
C GLU A 725 -103.54 62.76 38.81
N GLU A 726 -104.06 62.56 40.02
CA GLU A 726 -103.55 61.56 40.97
C GLU A 726 -103.63 60.14 40.37
N ARG A 727 -104.74 59.84 39.70
CA ARG A 727 -104.97 58.55 39.01
C ARG A 727 -104.06 58.35 37.78
N LEU A 728 -103.54 59.44 37.20
CA LEU A 728 -102.58 59.40 36.09
C LEU A 728 -101.15 59.12 36.59
N ASN A 729 -100.74 59.64 37.75
CA ASN A 729 -99.40 59.38 38.29
C ASN A 729 -99.21 57.93 38.74
N ASN A 730 -100.17 57.35 39.47
CA ASN A 730 -100.12 55.93 39.87
C ASN A 730 -100.03 54.99 38.64
N LYS A 731 -100.54 55.42 37.48
CA LYS A 731 -100.42 54.71 36.19
C LYS A 731 -99.05 54.80 35.54
N LYS A 732 -98.24 55.83 35.84
CA LYS A 732 -96.87 56.01 35.34
C LYS A 732 -95.86 55.20 36.15
N GLU A 733 -95.99 55.17 37.48
CA GLU A 733 -95.10 54.39 38.35
C GLU A 733 -95.19 52.88 38.03
N MET A 734 -96.40 52.35 37.87
CA MET A 734 -96.65 50.97 37.41
C MET A 734 -96.12 50.66 36.00
N LEU A 735 -95.81 51.66 35.18
CA LEU A 735 -95.16 51.46 33.88
C LEU A 735 -93.65 51.32 34.06
N LEU A 736 -93.05 52.25 34.83
CA LEU A 736 -91.61 52.31 35.09
C LEU A 736 -91.09 51.03 35.78
N GLU A 737 -91.83 50.49 36.76
CA GLU A 737 -91.52 49.21 37.39
C GLU A 737 -91.46 48.05 36.36
N LYS A 738 -92.35 48.06 35.36
CA LYS A 738 -92.42 46.99 34.35
C LYS A 738 -91.36 47.12 33.28
N GLU A 739 -90.97 48.35 32.92
CA GLU A 739 -89.85 48.60 32.02
C GLU A 739 -88.54 48.11 32.64
N LEU A 740 -88.30 48.41 33.93
CA LEU A 740 -87.13 47.91 34.68
C LEU A 740 -87.07 46.37 34.71
N VAL A 741 -88.20 45.70 35.00
CA VAL A 741 -88.28 44.23 34.98
C VAL A 741 -88.04 43.65 33.58
N CYS A 742 -88.50 44.32 32.51
CA CYS A 742 -88.21 43.87 31.14
C CYS A 742 -86.72 44.02 30.80
N GLU A 743 -86.06 45.05 31.30
CA GLU A 743 -84.62 45.27 31.11
C GLU A 743 -83.78 44.23 31.87
N GLU A 744 -84.12 43.89 33.12
CA GLU A 744 -83.48 42.80 33.86
C GLU A 744 -83.65 41.44 33.19
N VAL A 745 -84.87 41.10 32.76
CA VAL A 745 -85.17 39.84 32.05
C VAL A 745 -84.42 39.76 30.72
N SER A 746 -84.32 40.86 29.98
CA SER A 746 -83.56 40.93 28.72
C SER A 746 -82.06 40.73 28.96
N ASN A 747 -81.50 41.37 29.99
CA ASN A 747 -80.10 41.19 30.40
C ASN A 747 -79.81 39.76 30.87
N LEU A 748 -80.76 39.09 31.54
CA LEU A 748 -80.61 37.69 31.95
C LEU A 748 -80.66 36.74 30.73
N ALA A 749 -81.57 36.99 29.79
CA ALA A 749 -81.66 36.23 28.54
C ALA A 749 -80.39 36.36 27.68
N GLU A 750 -79.83 37.56 27.56
CA GLU A 750 -78.54 37.82 26.92
C GLU A 750 -77.39 37.02 27.54
N LYS A 751 -77.29 37.01 28.88
CA LYS A 751 -76.24 36.27 29.62
C LYS A 751 -76.33 34.77 29.37
N LEU A 752 -77.54 34.20 29.43
CA LEU A 752 -77.79 32.79 29.09
C LEU A 752 -77.45 32.47 27.62
N ARG A 753 -77.77 33.39 26.70
CA ARG A 753 -77.49 33.22 25.26
C ARG A 753 -75.99 33.26 24.95
N LYS A 754 -75.22 34.11 25.65
CA LYS A 754 -73.75 34.14 25.59
C LYS A 754 -73.14 32.85 26.16
N GLN A 755 -73.58 32.40 27.34
CA GLN A 755 -73.14 31.13 27.92
C GLN A 755 -73.42 29.92 27.01
N ALA A 756 -74.57 29.87 26.34
CA ALA A 756 -74.91 28.81 25.37
C ALA A 756 -74.03 28.84 24.10
N LEU A 757 -73.56 30.02 23.68
CA LEU A 757 -72.64 30.18 22.56
C LEU A 757 -71.20 29.76 22.91
N ASP A 758 -70.70 30.14 24.09
CA ASP A 758 -69.36 29.74 24.54
C ASP A 758 -69.28 28.24 24.88
N GLY A 759 -70.36 27.65 25.39
CA GLY A 759 -70.49 26.19 25.53
C GLY A 759 -70.31 25.42 24.21
N ARG A 760 -70.75 26.00 23.07
CA ARG A 760 -70.51 25.40 21.74
C ARG A 760 -69.04 25.44 21.32
N LYS A 761 -68.29 26.50 21.66
CA LYS A 761 -66.84 26.57 21.37
C LYS A 761 -66.08 25.47 22.11
N ASN A 762 -66.30 25.35 23.42
CA ASN A 762 -65.67 24.30 24.23
C ASN A 762 -66.01 22.88 23.72
N THR A 763 -67.26 22.67 23.25
CA THR A 763 -67.68 21.39 22.66
C THR A 763 -66.97 21.11 21.32
N LEU A 764 -66.73 22.13 20.51
CA LEU A 764 -65.98 22.02 19.25
C LEU A 764 -64.51 21.64 19.52
N GLU A 765 -63.83 22.35 20.43
CA GLU A 765 -62.44 22.05 20.81
C GLU A 765 -62.27 20.61 21.33
N ILE A 766 -63.25 20.11 22.10
CA ILE A 766 -63.24 18.73 22.59
C ILE A 766 -63.37 17.74 21.42
N ALA A 767 -64.22 18.01 20.43
CA ALA A 767 -64.37 17.18 19.24
C ALA A 767 -63.10 17.19 18.35
N GLU A 768 -62.43 18.33 18.21
CA GLU A 768 -61.15 18.46 17.49
C GLU A 768 -60.04 17.67 18.20
N ARG A 769 -59.88 17.83 19.51
CA ARG A 769 -58.91 17.05 20.31
C ARG A 769 -59.19 15.54 20.25
N ILE A 770 -60.45 15.12 20.26
CA ILE A 770 -60.84 13.69 20.08
C ILE A 770 -60.43 13.19 18.69
N ASN A 771 -60.63 13.97 17.63
CA ASN A 771 -60.19 13.61 16.28
C ASN A 771 -58.65 13.55 16.17
N GLU A 772 -57.93 14.47 16.81
CA GLU A 772 -56.47 14.38 16.92
C GLU A 772 -56.01 13.11 17.66
N PHE A 773 -56.57 12.80 18.82
CA PHE A 773 -56.21 11.59 19.56
C PHE A 773 -56.54 10.32 18.77
N LYS A 774 -57.64 10.32 18.02
CA LYS A 774 -57.99 9.23 17.10
C LYS A 774 -56.96 9.09 15.97
N ALA A 775 -56.55 10.19 15.35
CA ALA A 775 -55.52 10.19 14.31
C ALA A 775 -54.18 9.66 14.86
N ARG A 776 -53.68 10.23 15.96
CA ARG A 776 -52.46 9.79 16.66
C ARG A 776 -52.52 8.30 17.04
N THR A 777 -53.67 7.82 17.50
CA THR A 777 -53.88 6.39 17.83
C THR A 777 -53.80 5.50 16.59
N THR A 778 -54.38 5.90 15.46
CA THR A 778 -54.26 5.13 14.20
C THR A 778 -52.84 5.15 13.65
N GLU A 779 -52.10 6.25 13.80
CA GLU A 779 -50.70 6.34 13.38
C GLU A 779 -49.79 5.47 14.26
N LEU A 780 -49.98 5.52 15.59
CA LEU A 780 -49.28 4.65 16.54
C LEU A 780 -49.60 3.18 16.28
N SER A 781 -50.84 2.85 15.93
CA SER A 781 -51.24 1.48 15.55
C SER A 781 -50.54 1.01 14.26
N ARG A 782 -50.36 1.89 13.26
CA ARG A 782 -49.56 1.58 12.05
C ARG A 782 -48.08 1.38 12.38
N LYS A 783 -47.51 2.24 13.22
CA LYS A 783 -46.11 2.12 13.69
C LYS A 783 -45.88 0.82 14.46
N MET A 784 -46.82 0.45 15.34
CA MET A 784 -46.82 -0.83 16.05
C MET A 784 -46.94 -2.02 15.09
N LEU A 785 -47.83 -1.96 14.10
CA LEU A 785 -47.96 -3.04 13.11
C LEU A 785 -46.68 -3.18 12.26
N ALA A 786 -46.02 -2.06 11.93
CA ALA A 786 -44.72 -2.07 11.25
C ALA A 786 -43.65 -2.76 12.12
N THR A 787 -43.46 -2.36 13.38
CA THR A 787 -42.47 -3.01 14.26
C THR A 787 -42.78 -4.47 14.55
N VAL A 788 -44.05 -4.88 14.61
CA VAL A 788 -44.46 -6.29 14.68
C VAL A 788 -44.10 -7.04 13.38
N SER A 789 -44.26 -6.43 12.21
CA SER A 789 -43.85 -7.04 10.93
C SER A 789 -42.32 -7.16 10.79
N GLU A 790 -41.57 -6.16 11.28
CA GLU A 790 -40.11 -6.20 11.35
C GLU A 790 -39.64 -7.29 12.31
N LEU A 791 -40.21 -7.37 13.52
CA LEU A 791 -39.95 -8.45 14.48
C LEU A 791 -40.24 -9.83 13.91
N SER A 792 -41.35 -9.99 13.18
CA SER A 792 -41.69 -11.24 12.49
C SER A 792 -40.65 -11.59 11.40
N MET A 793 -40.18 -10.60 10.63
CA MET A 793 -39.11 -10.81 9.65
C MET A 793 -37.77 -11.17 10.33
N PHE A 794 -37.43 -10.54 11.45
CA PHE A 794 -36.23 -10.86 12.23
C PHE A 794 -36.32 -12.25 12.88
N GLN A 795 -37.49 -12.65 13.39
CA GLN A 795 -37.74 -14.01 13.88
C GLN A 795 -37.60 -15.06 12.76
N SER A 796 -38.21 -14.82 11.59
CA SER A 796 -38.05 -15.70 10.43
C SER A 796 -36.59 -15.80 9.97
N LYS A 797 -35.84 -14.69 9.99
CA LYS A 797 -34.40 -14.68 9.67
C LYS A 797 -33.56 -15.40 10.73
N ALA A 798 -33.88 -15.26 12.00
CA ALA A 798 -33.22 -15.97 13.09
C ALA A 798 -33.45 -17.49 12.98
N LEU A 799 -34.68 -17.92 12.71
CA LEU A 799 -35.01 -19.33 12.48
C LEU A 799 -34.25 -19.92 11.29
N LYS A 800 -34.14 -19.20 10.16
CA LYS A 800 -33.34 -19.64 9.00
C LYS A 800 -31.84 -19.71 9.30
N LEU A 801 -31.30 -18.78 10.09
CA LEU A 801 -29.90 -18.81 10.50
C LEU A 801 -29.61 -19.93 11.51
N GLN A 802 -30.59 -20.28 12.35
CA GLN A 802 -30.54 -21.46 13.21
C GLN A 802 -30.57 -22.74 12.37
N GLU A 803 -31.47 -22.85 11.40
CA GLU A 803 -31.53 -24.00 10.48
C GLU A 803 -30.23 -24.15 9.65
N GLU A 804 -29.62 -23.05 9.20
CA GLU A 804 -28.30 -23.07 8.57
C GLU A 804 -27.14 -23.45 9.51
N LYS A 805 -27.27 -23.14 10.81
CA LYS A 805 -26.30 -23.56 11.83
C LYS A 805 -26.42 -25.05 12.08
N ASP A 806 -27.63 -25.53 12.35
CA ASP A 806 -27.90 -26.92 12.72
C ASP A 806 -27.51 -27.87 11.57
N ARG A 807 -27.84 -27.53 10.32
CA ARG A 807 -27.36 -28.26 9.12
C ARG A 807 -25.83 -28.28 8.97
N LYS A 808 -25.12 -27.23 9.40
CA LYS A 808 -23.64 -27.18 9.34
C LYS A 808 -22.99 -27.92 10.52
N GLU A 809 -23.66 -27.99 11.66
CA GLU A 809 -23.26 -28.84 12.79
C GLU A 809 -23.49 -30.33 12.46
N GLU A 810 -24.59 -30.69 11.80
CA GLU A 810 -24.82 -32.05 11.26
C GLU A 810 -23.74 -32.46 10.23
N VAL A 811 -23.37 -31.56 9.31
CA VAL A 811 -22.26 -31.79 8.36
C VAL A 811 -20.90 -31.88 9.06
N LEU A 812 -20.69 -31.15 10.16
CA LEU A 812 -19.46 -31.25 10.95
C LEU A 812 -19.42 -32.55 11.76
N GLU A 813 -20.53 -32.95 12.39
CA GLU A 813 -20.62 -34.17 13.18
C GLU A 813 -20.43 -35.41 12.30
N THR A 814 -21.09 -35.47 11.14
CA THR A 814 -20.89 -36.56 10.17
C THR A 814 -19.46 -36.58 9.61
N ALA A 815 -18.82 -35.42 9.41
CA ALA A 815 -17.42 -35.33 9.02
C ALA A 815 -16.44 -35.81 10.12
N VAL A 816 -16.75 -35.56 11.40
CA VAL A 816 -15.99 -36.07 12.55
C VAL A 816 -16.18 -37.58 12.69
N GLN A 817 -17.41 -38.09 12.62
CA GLN A 817 -17.70 -39.52 12.69
C GLN A 817 -16.98 -40.31 11.58
N ARG A 818 -16.91 -39.77 10.35
CA ARG A 818 -16.10 -40.34 9.26
C ARG A 818 -14.61 -40.34 9.56
N LEU A 819 -14.08 -39.23 10.08
CA LEU A 819 -12.67 -39.12 10.46
C LEU A 819 -12.30 -40.13 11.57
N GLU A 820 -13.17 -40.35 12.54
CA GLU A 820 -13.01 -41.37 13.59
C GLU A 820 -13.05 -42.81 13.03
N GLN A 821 -13.83 -43.03 11.98
CA GLN A 821 -13.89 -44.30 11.23
C GLN A 821 -12.72 -44.46 10.24
N GLY A 822 -11.87 -43.45 10.07
CA GLY A 822 -10.72 -43.44 9.14
C GLY A 822 -11.06 -43.09 7.70
N GLU A 823 -12.29 -42.66 7.43
CA GLU A 823 -12.78 -42.22 6.11
C GLU A 823 -12.52 -40.72 5.85
N PRO A 824 -12.53 -40.25 4.59
CA PRO A 824 -12.44 -38.83 4.27
C PRO A 824 -13.58 -38.02 4.92
N PRO A 825 -13.28 -36.90 5.63
CA PRO A 825 -14.30 -36.12 6.34
C PRO A 825 -15.43 -35.59 5.42
N THR A 826 -15.10 -35.25 4.18
CA THR A 826 -16.07 -34.85 3.14
C THR A 826 -15.68 -35.41 1.78
N ASN A 827 -16.68 -35.61 0.92
CA ASN A 827 -16.51 -36.18 -0.42
C ASN A 827 -15.55 -35.33 -1.30
N ASP A 828 -15.47 -34.02 -1.09
CA ASP A 828 -14.50 -33.15 -1.78
C ASP A 828 -13.05 -33.48 -1.40
N CYS A 829 -12.79 -33.84 -0.13
CA CYS A 829 -11.48 -34.29 0.32
C CYS A 829 -11.12 -35.67 -0.24
N GLU A 830 -12.10 -36.55 -0.46
CA GLU A 830 -11.90 -37.81 -1.18
C GLU A 830 -11.47 -37.55 -2.64
N ILE A 831 -12.17 -36.65 -3.34
CA ILE A 831 -11.84 -36.25 -4.72
C ILE A 831 -10.45 -35.58 -4.80
N GLU A 832 -10.05 -34.79 -3.79
CA GLU A 832 -8.72 -34.20 -3.74
C GLU A 832 -7.63 -35.24 -3.39
N TRP A 833 -7.90 -36.19 -2.50
CA TRP A 833 -7.02 -37.31 -2.21
C TRP A 833 -6.82 -38.20 -3.44
N GLU A 834 -7.90 -38.55 -4.16
CA GLU A 834 -7.82 -39.24 -5.45
C GLU A 834 -6.92 -38.48 -6.44
N ARG A 835 -7.06 -37.15 -6.55
CA ARG A 835 -6.19 -36.33 -7.42
C ARG A 835 -4.74 -36.39 -6.98
N MET A 836 -4.45 -36.36 -5.68
CA MET A 836 -3.08 -36.47 -5.18
C MET A 836 -2.52 -37.87 -5.47
N GLU A 837 -3.29 -38.93 -5.27
CA GLU A 837 -2.84 -40.31 -5.52
C GLU A 837 -2.66 -40.59 -7.02
N LYS A 838 -3.59 -40.16 -7.88
CA LYS A 838 -3.46 -40.24 -9.35
C LYS A 838 -2.22 -39.45 -9.84
N ASN A 839 -1.86 -38.36 -9.19
CA ASN A 839 -0.59 -37.64 -9.44
C ASN A 839 0.64 -38.37 -8.86
N ARG A 840 0.53 -39.06 -7.72
CA ARG A 840 1.61 -39.85 -7.10
C ARG A 840 1.96 -41.05 -7.98
N VAL A 841 0.97 -41.85 -8.37
CA VAL A 841 1.10 -42.99 -9.30
C VAL A 841 1.73 -42.53 -10.61
N ARG A 842 1.25 -41.44 -11.21
CA ARG A 842 1.85 -40.89 -12.44
C ARG A 842 3.33 -40.52 -12.27
N ARG A 843 3.74 -39.94 -11.13
CA ARG A 843 5.15 -39.63 -10.85
C ARG A 843 6.01 -40.89 -10.70
N ILE A 844 5.44 -41.96 -10.11
CA ILE A 844 6.09 -43.27 -9.99
C ILE A 844 6.27 -43.88 -11.38
N GLU A 845 5.22 -43.93 -12.21
CA GLU A 845 5.31 -44.39 -13.60
C GLU A 845 6.33 -43.61 -14.43
N GLU A 846 6.34 -42.28 -14.35
CA GLU A 846 7.33 -41.46 -15.06
C GLU A 846 8.77 -41.71 -14.55
N SER A 847 8.94 -42.12 -13.29
CA SER A 847 10.23 -42.53 -12.72
C SER A 847 10.65 -43.92 -13.21
N GLU A 848 9.75 -44.90 -13.20
CA GLU A 848 10.00 -46.26 -13.67
C GLU A 848 10.25 -46.31 -15.17
N LYS A 849 9.48 -45.57 -15.98
CA LYS A 849 9.72 -45.42 -17.42
C LYS A 849 11.08 -44.78 -17.70
N ARG A 850 11.56 -43.85 -16.85
CA ARG A 850 12.96 -43.33 -16.92
C ARG A 850 14.00 -44.37 -16.49
N ARG A 851 13.69 -45.22 -15.51
CA ARG A 851 14.58 -46.30 -15.01
C ARG A 851 14.76 -47.40 -16.06
N GLN A 852 13.66 -47.95 -16.58
CA GLN A 852 13.64 -48.90 -17.70
C GLN A 852 14.34 -48.34 -18.94
N ARG A 853 14.13 -47.05 -19.27
CA ARG A 853 14.83 -46.41 -20.40
C ARG A 853 16.34 -46.34 -20.19
N LYS A 854 16.82 -46.05 -18.97
CA LYS A 854 18.25 -46.12 -18.61
C LYS A 854 18.80 -47.54 -18.62
N GLU A 855 18.00 -48.53 -18.25
CA GLU A 855 18.36 -49.96 -18.25
C GLU A 855 18.59 -50.46 -19.68
N LEU A 856 17.64 -50.16 -20.59
CA LEU A 856 17.78 -50.37 -22.04
C LEU A 856 18.99 -49.60 -22.62
N GLU A 857 19.21 -48.36 -22.20
CA GLU A 857 20.38 -47.55 -22.61
C GLU A 857 21.71 -48.14 -22.12
N ARG A 858 21.68 -49.01 -21.11
CA ARG A 858 22.85 -49.74 -20.56
C ARG A 858 23.09 -51.10 -21.24
N GLN A 859 22.11 -51.64 -21.96
CA GLN A 859 22.21 -52.91 -22.71
C GLN A 859 22.67 -52.73 -24.16
N LEU A 860 22.80 -51.48 -24.64
CA LEU A 860 23.31 -51.17 -25.98
C LEU A 860 24.85 -51.32 -26.06
N PRO A 861 25.41 -52.02 -27.07
CA PRO A 861 26.86 -52.16 -27.24
C PRO A 861 27.53 -50.83 -27.65
N MET A 862 28.84 -50.74 -27.40
CA MET A 862 29.65 -49.50 -27.46
C MET A 862 29.64 -48.68 -28.77
N MET A 863 29.10 -49.20 -29.87
CA MET A 863 28.95 -48.48 -31.16
C MET A 863 27.50 -48.06 -31.48
N GLY A 864 26.54 -48.30 -30.56
CA GLY A 864 25.14 -47.91 -30.75
C GLY A 864 24.92 -46.39 -30.64
N VAL A 865 24.38 -45.77 -31.70
CA VAL A 865 24.08 -44.33 -31.72
C VAL A 865 22.85 -44.03 -30.85
N LYS A 866 23.06 -43.25 -29.79
CA LYS A 866 22.00 -42.80 -28.87
C LYS A 866 21.02 -41.84 -29.56
N THR A 867 19.82 -42.32 -29.88
CA THR A 867 18.75 -41.50 -30.45
C THR A 867 17.60 -41.31 -29.45
N HIS A 868 16.87 -40.19 -29.57
CA HIS A 868 15.70 -39.90 -28.74
C HIS A 868 14.36 -40.09 -29.49
N ALA A 869 14.41 -40.39 -30.80
CA ALA A 869 13.24 -40.72 -31.59
C ALA A 869 12.75 -42.14 -31.24
N VAL A 870 11.44 -42.28 -31.03
CA VAL A 870 10.80 -43.60 -31.00
C VAL A 870 10.88 -44.18 -32.43
N PRO A 871 11.34 -45.43 -32.63
CA PRO A 871 11.36 -46.04 -33.97
C PRO A 871 9.95 -46.04 -34.56
N ARG A 872 9.81 -45.67 -35.83
CA ARG A 872 8.52 -45.73 -36.52
C ARG A 872 8.10 -47.21 -36.64
N PRO A 873 6.85 -47.58 -36.31
CA PRO A 873 6.39 -48.97 -36.39
C PRO A 873 6.64 -49.62 -37.76
N ASN A 874 6.52 -48.83 -38.83
CA ASN A 874 6.91 -49.24 -40.18
C ASN A 874 8.28 -48.65 -40.53
N ASN A 875 9.36 -49.34 -40.16
CA ASN A 875 10.68 -49.09 -40.74
C ASN A 875 10.71 -49.69 -42.16
N TYR A 876 11.19 -48.92 -43.15
CA TYR A 876 11.14 -49.29 -44.57
C TYR A 876 12.31 -50.16 -45.05
N MET A 877 13.27 -50.44 -44.16
CA MET A 877 14.33 -51.43 -44.34
C MET A 877 14.01 -52.70 -43.54
N ARG A 878 14.27 -53.88 -44.12
CA ARG A 878 14.29 -55.14 -43.38
C ARG A 878 15.60 -55.25 -42.57
N PRO A 879 15.62 -55.90 -41.40
CA PRO A 879 16.86 -56.08 -40.62
C PRO A 879 17.96 -56.83 -41.39
N ASP A 880 17.58 -57.76 -42.26
CA ASP A 880 18.49 -58.76 -42.83
C ASP A 880 19.00 -58.43 -44.25
N LEU A 881 18.45 -57.40 -44.91
CA LEU A 881 18.76 -57.03 -46.30
C LEU A 881 18.57 -55.52 -46.53
N GLU A 882 19.63 -54.84 -46.99
CA GLU A 882 19.70 -53.38 -47.19
C GLU A 882 18.97 -52.86 -48.46
N ILE A 883 17.85 -53.47 -48.85
CA ILE A 883 17.06 -53.07 -50.03
C ILE A 883 15.69 -52.52 -49.58
N PRO A 884 15.33 -51.27 -49.91
CA PRO A 884 14.03 -50.69 -49.54
C PRO A 884 12.85 -51.45 -50.16
N ARG A 885 11.77 -51.63 -49.39
CA ARG A 885 10.50 -52.14 -49.95
C ARG A 885 9.85 -51.08 -50.86
N PRO A 886 9.41 -51.41 -52.08
CA PRO A 886 8.54 -50.52 -52.86
C PRO A 886 7.18 -50.37 -52.14
N TYR A 887 6.65 -49.15 -52.13
CA TYR A 887 5.34 -48.88 -51.55
C TYR A 887 4.23 -49.39 -52.48
N GLY A 888 3.29 -50.17 -51.94
CA GLY A 888 2.01 -50.44 -52.61
C GLY A 888 1.14 -49.17 -52.67
N GLY A 889 0.03 -49.22 -53.41
CA GLY A 889 -0.79 -48.04 -53.77
C GLY A 889 -1.39 -47.21 -52.63
N HIS A 890 -1.23 -47.60 -51.37
CA HIS A 890 -1.59 -46.81 -50.19
C HIS A 890 -0.38 -46.71 -49.24
N PRO A 891 0.33 -45.56 -49.18
CA PRO A 891 1.44 -45.37 -48.26
C PRO A 891 0.93 -45.24 -46.81
N PRO A 892 1.57 -45.88 -45.82
CA PRO A 892 1.10 -45.88 -44.44
C PRO A 892 1.33 -44.53 -43.74
N PHE A 893 0.28 -43.74 -43.62
CA PHE A 893 0.27 -42.48 -42.88
C PHE A 893 0.26 -42.73 -41.36
N LYS A 894 1.11 -42.04 -40.59
CA LYS A 894 0.99 -41.96 -39.13
C LYS A 894 0.16 -40.73 -38.77
N PRO A 895 -0.97 -40.85 -38.06
CA PRO A 895 -1.68 -39.70 -37.52
C PRO A 895 -0.78 -38.82 -36.65
N SER A 896 -0.90 -37.51 -36.84
CA SER A 896 -0.29 -36.51 -35.96
C SER A 896 -1.06 -36.44 -34.64
N ASP A 897 -0.35 -36.44 -33.52
CA ASP A 897 -0.96 -36.21 -32.20
C ASP A 897 -1.59 -34.79 -32.17
N PRO A 898 -2.80 -34.62 -31.62
CA PRO A 898 -3.51 -33.34 -31.67
C PRO A 898 -2.75 -32.26 -30.90
N GLY A 899 -2.40 -31.18 -31.60
CA GLY A 899 -1.63 -30.07 -31.03
C GLY A 899 -2.34 -29.40 -29.85
N ALA A 900 -1.56 -28.92 -28.88
CA ALA A 900 -2.05 -28.44 -27.57
C ALA A 900 -3.13 -27.35 -27.63
N ASN A 901 -3.27 -26.65 -28.76
CA ASN A 901 -4.27 -25.60 -28.99
C ASN A 901 -5.70 -26.14 -29.26
N MET A 902 -5.89 -27.44 -29.53
CA MET A 902 -7.21 -28.05 -29.76
C MET A 902 -8.09 -28.23 -28.49
N ARG A 903 -7.85 -27.43 -27.44
CA ARG A 903 -8.62 -27.50 -26.18
C ARG A 903 -9.99 -26.81 -26.23
N HIS A 904 -10.32 -26.09 -27.30
CA HIS A 904 -11.54 -25.28 -27.42
C HIS A 904 -12.45 -25.73 -28.58
N ILE A 905 -12.81 -27.01 -28.60
CA ILE A 905 -14.01 -27.48 -29.30
C ILE A 905 -14.92 -28.12 -28.25
N GLN A 906 -15.93 -27.37 -27.79
CA GLN A 906 -17.02 -27.97 -27.01
C GLN A 906 -17.76 -28.97 -27.90
N LYS A 907 -18.00 -30.18 -27.42
CA LYS A 907 -18.97 -31.08 -28.06
C LYS A 907 -20.36 -30.46 -27.86
N PRO A 908 -21.21 -30.40 -28.89
CA PRO A 908 -22.57 -29.90 -28.72
C PRO A 908 -23.30 -30.81 -27.73
N THR A 909 -23.86 -30.22 -26.68
CA THR A 909 -24.79 -30.91 -25.79
C THR A 909 -26.02 -31.32 -26.60
N LYS A 910 -26.41 -32.59 -26.50
CA LYS A 910 -27.74 -32.99 -26.97
C LYS A 910 -28.76 -32.23 -26.11
N ARG A 911 -29.73 -31.58 -26.75
CA ARG A 911 -30.94 -31.20 -26.03
C ARG A 911 -31.64 -32.48 -25.59
N GLU A 912 -32.08 -32.51 -24.35
CA GLU A 912 -33.06 -33.49 -23.90
C GLU A 912 -34.38 -33.23 -24.65
N ILE A 913 -35.14 -34.29 -24.90
CA ILE A 913 -36.41 -34.22 -25.59
C ILE A 913 -37.47 -34.25 -24.50
N ASP A 914 -38.22 -33.15 -24.35
CA ASP A 914 -39.35 -33.08 -23.43
C ASP A 914 -40.39 -34.16 -23.79
N ALA A 915 -40.96 -34.80 -22.76
CA ALA A 915 -41.96 -35.87 -22.85
C ALA A 915 -43.05 -35.68 -21.79
#